data_AF-A0A090T931-F1
#
_entry.id   AF-A0A090T931-F1
#
_cell.length_a   1.000
_cell.length_b   1.000
_cell.length_c   1.000
_cell.angle_alpha   90.00
_cell.angle_beta   90.00
_cell.angle_gamma   90.00
#
_symmetry.space_group_name_H-M   'P 1'
#
loop_
_entity.id
_entity.type
_entity.pdbx_description
1 polymer ?
#
loop_
_entity_poly.entity_id
_entity_poly.type
_entity_poly.pdbx_seq_one_letter_code
_entity_poly.pdbx_strand_id
1 'polypeptide(L)'
;MALYDPSLVKDNCGFGLIAHMQGQPSHKLVRTAISALDRMTHRGGINSDGKTGDGCGLLLQKPDSYFRLIAEENQWNLAKQYAVGMMFLSKDPVKAQSAKDIINQELSKETLTISGWRDVPTNEDVLGPIALSSLPNIVQVFISAPAGWREQDVERRLYIAKRRIEKRITEDEDFYICSLSTQVIVYKGLCMPADLPRFYLDLADLRMESSICLFHQRFSTNTQPRWPLAQPFRYLAHNGEINTIEGNRQWAKARAYKFASPLLPDLQTAAPFVNETGSDSSSLDNMLDLFLSGGMDIFRAMRMLVPPAWQNHPDMDPDLRAFYDFNSKHMEPWDGPAGIVLSDGRYAACNLDRNGLRPARYVITKDNLITLASEVGIWDYAPDEVAEKGRVGPGELLVVDTQEGELWHSDDIDNDLKSRHPYREWMENNVHKLTPFSALEDDQVGERNFDETVLKTYQKQFAMTNEETDQVLRVLGDMGQEAVGSMGDDTPMAVLSSKERLVTDYFRQKFAQVTNPPIDPLREKHVMSLATSVGQEMNVFCETDGHAYRVTFDSPVLLYSDMQQLLELSDKHYRNTILDINYDPNEKDLKQALLDLCDQAETVVKEGTVLVVLSDRALVKGKLPIPAAMAVGAVQTRLIEANLRCDANIIVETATARDPHQFAVLLGFGATAIYPYLAYEALGKLVDDGAIDKSYRDVMQNYQYGINKVCTRSCRRWASRPLPLIAVHNCLKR
;
A
#
# COMPACT_ATOMS: atom_id res chain seq x y z
N MET A 1 1.27 3.79 31.30
CA MET A 1 1.74 4.23 29.97
C MET A 1 2.67 3.16 29.44
N ALA A 2 2.19 2.31 28.54
CA ALA A 2 3.10 1.42 27.82
C ALA A 2 3.94 2.29 26.87
N LEU A 3 5.27 2.17 26.94
CA LEU A 3 6.22 2.79 25.99
C LEU A 3 6.17 2.12 24.60
N TYR A 4 5.35 1.07 24.46
CA TYR A 4 5.19 0.25 23.28
C TYR A 4 3.87 0.57 22.58
N ASP A 5 3.93 0.75 21.26
CA ASP A 5 2.76 0.86 20.40
C ASP A 5 2.59 -0.45 19.60
N PRO A 6 1.54 -1.25 19.89
CA PRO A 6 1.26 -2.53 19.23
C PRO A 6 1.05 -2.44 17.71
N SER A 7 0.82 -1.25 17.18
CA SER A 7 0.57 -1.04 15.75
C SER A 7 1.85 -1.01 14.89
N LEU A 8 3.04 -1.08 15.50
CA LEU A 8 4.34 -1.08 14.80
C LEU A 8 4.94 -2.49 14.70
N VAL A 9 4.60 -3.22 13.63
CA VAL A 9 5.15 -4.56 13.32
C VAL A 9 6.11 -4.45 12.13
N LYS A 10 7.33 -5.01 12.23
CA LYS A 10 8.39 -4.91 11.20
C LYS A 10 9.20 -6.21 11.09
N ASP A 11 9.55 -6.61 9.87
CA ASP A 11 10.12 -7.93 9.58
C ASP A 11 11.37 -7.88 8.66
N ASN A 12 12.37 -8.74 8.90
CA ASN A 12 13.60 -8.88 8.08
C ASN A 12 13.95 -10.35 7.83
N CYS A 13 13.45 -10.95 6.76
CA CYS A 13 13.28 -12.41 6.68
C CYS A 13 14.23 -13.16 5.71
N GLY A 14 14.15 -14.49 5.74
CA GLY A 14 14.48 -15.37 4.61
C GLY A 14 13.20 -15.84 3.92
N PHE A 15 13.18 -15.86 2.60
CA PHE A 15 12.01 -16.31 1.82
C PHE A 15 12.44 -17.10 0.59
N GLY A 16 11.52 -17.93 0.09
CA GLY A 16 11.68 -18.57 -1.19
C GLY A 16 10.47 -19.40 -1.60
N LEU A 17 10.61 -19.99 -2.78
CA LEU A 17 9.62 -20.74 -3.52
C LEU A 17 10.35 -21.87 -4.26
N ILE A 18 9.80 -23.07 -4.22
CA ILE A 18 10.19 -24.19 -5.09
C ILE A 18 8.96 -24.63 -5.86
N ALA A 19 9.08 -24.75 -7.18
CA ALA A 19 8.03 -25.28 -8.02
C ALA A 19 8.56 -26.29 -9.03
N HIS A 20 7.75 -27.28 -9.38
CA HIS A 20 7.96 -28.09 -10.57
C HIS A 20 7.30 -27.39 -11.76
N MET A 21 8.05 -27.10 -12.82
CA MET A 21 7.56 -26.24 -13.92
C MET A 21 6.32 -26.82 -14.61
N GLN A 22 6.19 -28.15 -14.73
CA GLN A 22 5.00 -28.81 -15.30
C GLN A 22 4.04 -29.39 -14.25
N GLY A 23 4.08 -28.88 -13.01
CA GLY A 23 3.07 -29.20 -12.00
C GLY A 23 3.08 -30.64 -11.46
N GLN A 24 4.19 -31.37 -11.61
CA GLN A 24 4.29 -32.74 -11.06
C GLN A 24 4.49 -32.67 -9.54
N PRO A 25 3.55 -33.19 -8.74
CA PRO A 25 3.68 -33.16 -7.29
C PRO A 25 4.73 -34.18 -6.82
N SER A 26 5.51 -33.82 -5.81
CA SER A 26 6.40 -34.79 -5.16
C SER A 26 6.68 -34.43 -3.70
N HIS A 27 6.86 -35.44 -2.86
CA HIS A 27 7.35 -35.22 -1.49
C HIS A 27 8.82 -34.77 -1.46
N LYS A 28 9.60 -35.11 -2.50
CA LYS A 28 10.98 -34.61 -2.68
C LYS A 28 10.98 -33.07 -2.64
N LEU A 29 10.05 -32.43 -3.37
CA LEU A 29 9.92 -30.97 -3.41
C LEU A 29 9.61 -30.39 -2.04
N VAL A 30 8.65 -30.97 -1.31
CA VAL A 30 8.28 -30.52 0.05
C VAL A 30 9.49 -30.62 1.00
N ARG A 31 10.20 -31.74 0.99
CA ARG A 31 11.40 -31.95 1.80
C ARG A 31 12.54 -30.98 1.44
N THR A 32 12.73 -30.72 0.15
CA THR A 32 13.71 -29.75 -0.33
C THR A 32 13.36 -28.34 0.15
N ALA A 33 12.09 -27.95 0.12
CA ALA A 33 11.65 -26.65 0.64
C ALA A 33 11.85 -26.52 2.15
N ILE A 34 11.59 -27.57 2.94
CA ILE A 34 11.88 -27.59 4.38
C ILE A 34 13.39 -27.44 4.63
N SER A 35 14.22 -28.16 3.86
CA SER A 35 15.68 -28.09 3.98
C SER A 35 16.21 -26.70 3.59
N ALA A 36 15.62 -26.08 2.56
CA ALA A 36 15.93 -24.72 2.14
C ALA A 36 15.55 -23.70 3.23
N LEU A 37 14.38 -23.87 3.85
CA LEU A 37 13.94 -23.04 4.97
C LEU A 37 14.92 -23.13 6.15
N ASP A 38 15.41 -24.33 6.47
CA ASP A 38 16.38 -24.55 7.56
C ASP A 38 17.73 -23.87 7.33
N ARG A 39 18.20 -23.85 6.08
CA ARG A 39 19.41 -23.12 5.70
C ARG A 39 19.29 -21.61 5.77
N MET A 40 18.09 -21.06 5.95
CA MET A 40 17.87 -19.62 6.14
C MET A 40 17.74 -19.21 7.61
N THR A 41 18.03 -20.11 8.55
CA THR A 41 17.95 -19.83 9.99
C THR A 41 18.83 -18.65 10.44
N HIS A 42 19.95 -18.38 9.76
CA HIS A 42 20.78 -17.19 10.02
C HIS A 42 20.10 -15.86 9.72
N ARG A 43 18.95 -15.88 9.02
CA ARG A 43 18.07 -14.74 8.75
C ARG A 43 16.82 -14.71 9.65
N GLY A 44 16.69 -15.65 10.58
CA GLY A 44 15.56 -15.74 11.51
C GLY A 44 15.91 -15.25 12.91
N GLY A 45 14.91 -14.76 13.65
CA GLY A 45 15.07 -14.40 15.06
C GLY A 45 14.85 -15.62 15.95
N ILE A 46 15.74 -15.80 16.93
CA ILE A 46 15.62 -16.82 17.97
C ILE A 46 15.42 -16.11 19.31
N ASN A 47 14.37 -16.49 20.03
CA ASN A 47 14.04 -15.90 21.33
C ASN A 47 14.97 -16.40 22.44
N SER A 48 14.84 -15.81 23.63
CA SER A 48 15.71 -16.07 24.79
C SER A 48 15.71 -17.52 25.29
N ASP A 49 14.71 -18.32 24.92
CA ASP A 49 14.62 -19.74 25.28
C ASP A 49 15.42 -20.66 24.33
N GLY A 50 16.03 -20.11 23.28
CA GLY A 50 16.86 -20.84 22.31
C GLY A 50 16.09 -21.83 21.43
N LYS A 51 14.76 -21.89 21.55
CA LYS A 51 13.88 -22.82 20.81
C LYS A 51 12.77 -22.11 20.03
N THR A 52 12.24 -21.01 20.57
CA THR A 52 11.14 -20.28 19.95
C THR A 52 11.70 -19.35 18.86
N GLY A 53 11.44 -19.68 17.60
CA GLY A 53 11.64 -18.76 16.49
C GLY A 53 10.54 -17.71 16.39
N ASP A 54 10.80 -16.60 15.72
CA ASP A 54 9.82 -15.52 15.50
C ASP A 54 8.65 -15.88 14.57
N GLY A 55 8.74 -17.05 13.92
CA GLY A 55 7.72 -17.63 13.06
C GLY A 55 8.31 -18.21 11.77
N CYS A 56 7.93 -19.42 11.43
CA CYS A 56 8.25 -20.03 10.14
C CYS A 56 7.04 -20.78 9.58
N GLY A 57 7.08 -21.08 8.28
CA GLY A 57 5.99 -21.82 7.65
C GLY A 57 6.21 -22.13 6.19
N LEU A 58 5.28 -22.94 5.68
CA LEU A 58 5.16 -23.34 4.29
C LEU A 58 3.75 -23.03 3.77
N LEU A 59 3.66 -22.62 2.52
CA LEU A 59 2.41 -22.64 1.74
C LEU A 59 2.62 -23.67 0.63
N LEU A 60 1.71 -24.64 0.57
CA LEU A 60 1.73 -25.71 -0.42
C LEU A 60 0.57 -25.53 -1.39
N GLN A 61 0.79 -25.81 -2.67
CA GLN A 61 -0.34 -26.19 -3.52
C GLN A 61 -1.00 -27.41 -2.86
N LYS A 62 -2.32 -27.33 -2.64
CA LYS A 62 -3.11 -28.26 -1.84
C LYS A 62 -2.83 -29.71 -2.28
N PRO A 63 -2.24 -30.54 -1.41
CA PRO A 63 -1.98 -31.95 -1.68
C PRO A 63 -3.30 -32.74 -1.77
N ASP A 64 -3.92 -32.77 -2.95
CA ASP A 64 -5.25 -33.34 -3.17
C ASP A 64 -5.32 -34.83 -2.83
N SER A 65 -4.33 -35.61 -3.28
CA SER A 65 -4.21 -37.04 -2.99
C SER A 65 -4.18 -37.34 -1.50
N TYR A 66 -3.36 -36.59 -0.75
CA TYR A 66 -3.25 -36.70 0.71
C TYR A 66 -4.59 -36.41 1.40
N PHE A 67 -5.22 -35.29 1.08
CA PHE A 67 -6.45 -34.87 1.76
C PHE A 67 -7.66 -35.74 1.40
N ARG A 68 -7.74 -36.29 0.18
CA ARG A 68 -8.75 -37.29 -0.16
C ARG A 68 -8.58 -38.56 0.66
N LEU A 69 -7.34 -39.01 0.83
CA LEU A 69 -7.04 -40.18 1.64
C LEU A 69 -7.41 -39.95 3.12
N ILE A 70 -7.11 -38.77 3.68
CA ILE A 70 -7.55 -38.41 5.03
C ILE A 70 -9.08 -38.44 5.14
N ALA A 71 -9.80 -37.95 4.13
CA ALA A 71 -11.25 -38.01 4.13
C ALA A 71 -11.79 -39.45 4.06
N GLU A 72 -11.17 -40.33 3.28
CA GLU A 72 -11.50 -41.75 3.23
C GLU A 72 -11.27 -42.44 4.59
N GLU A 73 -10.13 -42.18 5.24
CA GLU A 73 -9.80 -42.69 6.59
C GLU A 73 -10.85 -42.26 7.63
N ASN A 74 -11.43 -41.07 7.49
CA ASN A 74 -12.47 -40.52 8.37
C ASN A 74 -13.91 -40.78 7.89
N GLN A 75 -14.09 -41.54 6.79
CA GLN A 75 -15.40 -41.83 6.18
C GLN A 75 -16.19 -40.56 5.78
N TRP A 76 -15.47 -39.52 5.36
CA TRP A 76 -16.05 -38.28 4.86
C TRP A 76 -16.21 -38.32 3.35
N ASN A 77 -17.42 -37.99 2.88
CA ASN A 77 -17.67 -37.83 1.46
C ASN A 77 -17.27 -36.41 1.04
N LEU A 78 -16.25 -36.32 0.19
CA LEU A 78 -15.83 -35.07 -0.45
C LEU A 78 -16.47 -34.93 -1.82
N ALA A 79 -16.94 -33.72 -2.13
CA ALA A 79 -17.32 -33.38 -3.49
C ALA A 79 -16.09 -33.36 -4.44
N LYS A 80 -16.35 -33.29 -5.75
CA LYS A 80 -15.29 -33.11 -6.74
C LYS A 80 -14.44 -31.89 -6.41
N GLN A 81 -15.12 -30.75 -6.20
CA GLN A 81 -14.53 -29.53 -5.70
C GLN A 81 -14.73 -29.42 -4.19
N TYR A 82 -13.63 -29.32 -3.46
CA TYR A 82 -13.63 -29.16 -2.02
C TYR A 82 -12.47 -28.26 -1.60
N ALA A 83 -12.66 -27.60 -0.47
CA ALA A 83 -11.66 -26.76 0.17
C ALA A 83 -11.23 -27.36 1.50
N VAL A 84 -10.02 -26.98 1.91
CA VAL A 84 -9.50 -27.24 3.25
C VAL A 84 -9.20 -25.89 3.89
N GLY A 85 -9.76 -25.67 5.08
CA GLY A 85 -9.42 -24.52 5.90
C GLY A 85 -8.45 -24.92 7.00
N MET A 86 -7.30 -24.27 7.10
CA MET A 86 -6.40 -24.37 8.26
C MET A 86 -6.68 -23.21 9.21
N MET A 87 -7.01 -23.52 10.46
CA MET A 87 -7.48 -22.53 11.43
C MET A 87 -6.81 -22.70 12.78
N PHE A 88 -6.59 -21.56 13.43
CA PHE A 88 -6.23 -21.45 14.83
C PHE A 88 -7.50 -21.09 15.60
N LEU A 89 -7.84 -21.91 16.59
CA LEU A 89 -8.95 -21.69 17.52
C LEU A 89 -8.39 -21.49 18.94
N SER A 90 -9.14 -20.82 19.81
CA SER A 90 -8.77 -20.72 21.22
C SER A 90 -8.67 -22.08 21.91
N LYS A 91 -7.82 -22.17 22.94
CA LYS A 91 -7.78 -23.34 23.84
C LYS A 91 -9.02 -23.46 24.71
N ASP A 92 -9.74 -22.35 24.92
CA ASP A 92 -11.02 -22.36 25.63
C ASP A 92 -12.08 -23.12 24.79
N PRO A 93 -12.62 -24.25 25.27
CA PRO A 93 -13.57 -25.06 24.50
C PRO A 93 -14.87 -24.30 24.18
N VAL A 94 -15.27 -23.32 25.00
CA VAL A 94 -16.47 -22.52 24.76
C VAL A 94 -16.24 -21.57 23.59
N LYS A 95 -15.10 -20.86 23.58
CA LYS A 95 -14.72 -19.98 22.47
C LYS A 95 -14.50 -20.78 21.18
N ALA A 96 -13.79 -21.91 21.26
CA ALA A 96 -13.54 -22.77 20.12
C ALA A 96 -14.84 -23.29 19.50
N GLN A 97 -15.81 -23.73 20.32
CA GLN A 97 -17.11 -24.18 19.82
C GLN A 97 -17.91 -23.03 19.20
N SER A 98 -17.92 -21.86 19.84
CA SER A 98 -18.56 -20.65 19.29
C SER A 98 -17.99 -20.28 17.91
N ALA A 99 -16.66 -20.32 17.78
CA ALA A 99 -16.00 -20.08 16.49
C ALA A 99 -16.42 -21.11 15.43
N LYS A 100 -16.42 -22.41 15.77
CA LYS A 100 -16.91 -23.48 14.88
C LYS A 100 -18.36 -23.26 14.46
N ASP A 101 -19.24 -22.86 15.37
CA ASP A 101 -20.65 -22.60 15.07
C ASP A 101 -20.84 -21.41 14.13
N ILE A 102 -20.07 -20.33 14.33
CA ILE A 102 -20.05 -19.18 13.41
C ILE A 102 -19.56 -19.59 12.03
N ILE A 103 -18.48 -20.36 11.95
CA ILE A 103 -17.92 -20.87 10.69
C ILE A 103 -18.94 -21.74 9.96
N ASN A 104 -19.58 -22.69 10.66
CA ASN A 104 -20.63 -23.54 10.11
C ASN A 104 -21.77 -22.70 9.53
N GLN A 105 -22.21 -21.66 10.26
CA GLN A 105 -23.29 -20.79 9.83
C GLN A 105 -22.91 -19.98 8.58
N GLU A 106 -21.72 -19.38 8.56
CA GLU A 106 -21.27 -18.54 7.45
C GLU A 106 -20.98 -19.35 6.18
N LEU A 107 -20.43 -20.55 6.30
CA LEU A 107 -20.24 -21.46 5.16
C LEU A 107 -21.57 -22.00 4.63
N SER A 108 -22.52 -22.32 5.50
CA SER A 108 -23.85 -22.78 5.08
C SER A 108 -24.63 -21.70 4.31
N LYS A 109 -24.49 -20.41 4.69
CA LYS A 109 -25.05 -19.29 3.92
C LYS A 109 -24.52 -19.24 2.48
N GLU A 110 -23.31 -19.75 2.27
CA GLU A 110 -22.67 -19.84 0.96
C GLU A 110 -22.97 -21.13 0.21
N THR A 111 -23.93 -21.93 0.69
CA THR A 111 -24.27 -23.26 0.14
C THR A 111 -23.12 -24.27 0.20
N LEU A 112 -22.09 -23.98 1.01
CA LEU A 112 -20.95 -24.85 1.24
C LEU A 112 -21.26 -25.82 2.39
N THR A 113 -20.92 -27.08 2.21
CA THR A 113 -21.21 -28.15 3.19
C THR A 113 -19.94 -28.57 3.88
N ILE A 114 -19.93 -28.60 5.21
CA ILE A 114 -18.80 -29.12 5.97
C ILE A 114 -18.87 -30.64 5.98
N SER A 115 -17.85 -31.27 5.42
CA SER A 115 -17.69 -32.73 5.44
C SER A 115 -17.14 -33.22 6.77
N GLY A 116 -16.26 -32.43 7.42
CA GLY A 116 -15.69 -32.80 8.72
C GLY A 116 -14.69 -31.80 9.28
N TRP A 117 -14.40 -31.96 10.56
CA TRP A 117 -13.35 -31.23 11.30
C TRP A 117 -12.27 -32.22 11.70
N ARG A 118 -11.01 -31.86 11.47
CA ARG A 118 -9.82 -32.65 11.78
C ARG A 118 -8.94 -31.87 12.75
N ASP A 119 -8.63 -32.44 13.90
CA ASP A 119 -7.54 -31.93 14.73
C ASP A 119 -6.21 -32.25 14.03
N VAL A 120 -5.38 -31.24 13.80
CA VAL A 120 -4.13 -31.43 13.08
C VAL A 120 -3.14 -32.15 14.00
N PRO A 121 -2.51 -33.26 13.56
CA PRO A 121 -1.59 -33.99 14.41
C PRO A 121 -0.32 -33.17 14.65
N THR A 122 -0.14 -32.68 15.87
CA THR A 122 1.00 -31.87 16.30
C THR A 122 1.78 -32.50 17.44
N ASN A 123 3.09 -32.25 17.49
CA ASN A 123 3.97 -32.64 18.60
C ASN A 123 4.43 -31.41 19.40
N GLU A 124 3.76 -31.15 20.53
CA GLU A 124 4.03 -29.98 21.38
C GLU A 124 5.40 -30.02 22.07
N ASP A 125 6.01 -31.19 22.25
CA ASP A 125 7.30 -31.37 22.96
C ASP A 125 8.47 -30.65 22.28
N VAL A 126 8.30 -30.34 20.99
CA VAL A 126 9.30 -29.65 20.17
C VAL A 126 9.34 -28.14 20.49
N LEU A 127 8.23 -27.57 20.97
CA LEU A 127 8.10 -26.12 21.16
C LEU A 127 8.84 -25.62 22.41
N GLY A 128 9.33 -24.38 22.32
CA GLY A 128 9.80 -23.65 23.49
C GLY A 128 8.65 -23.19 24.39
N PRO A 129 8.89 -22.88 25.68
CA PRO A 129 7.85 -22.44 26.61
C PRO A 129 7.06 -21.22 26.12
N ILE A 130 7.72 -20.30 25.41
CA ILE A 130 7.10 -19.08 24.86
C ILE A 130 6.07 -19.45 23.79
N ALA A 131 6.48 -20.23 22.78
CA ALA A 131 5.59 -20.72 21.73
C ALA A 131 4.43 -21.56 22.30
N LEU A 132 4.73 -22.45 23.25
CA LEU A 132 3.74 -23.33 23.87
C LEU A 132 2.67 -22.55 24.66
N SER A 133 3.06 -21.47 25.34
CA SER A 133 2.13 -20.63 26.12
C SER A 133 1.06 -19.96 25.26
N SER A 134 1.34 -19.73 23.99
CA SER A 134 0.47 -19.06 23.02
C SER A 134 -0.03 -19.99 21.91
N LEU A 135 0.25 -21.30 22.01
CA LEU A 135 -0.14 -22.31 21.02
C LEU A 135 -1.68 -22.33 20.88
N PRO A 136 -2.25 -22.09 19.70
CA PRO A 136 -3.68 -22.26 19.49
C PRO A 136 -4.06 -23.74 19.34
N ASN A 137 -5.34 -24.06 19.42
CA ASN A 137 -5.87 -25.32 18.90
C ASN A 137 -5.84 -25.27 17.37
N ILE A 138 -5.03 -26.13 16.75
CA ILE A 138 -4.84 -26.13 15.31
C ILE A 138 -5.74 -27.18 14.67
N VAL A 139 -6.68 -26.72 13.86
CA VAL A 139 -7.70 -27.58 13.24
C VAL A 139 -7.79 -27.35 11.74
N GLN A 140 -8.22 -28.39 11.05
CA GLN A 140 -8.62 -28.34 9.65
C GLN A 140 -10.13 -28.54 9.51
N VAL A 141 -10.74 -27.84 8.56
CA VAL A 141 -12.14 -28.04 8.16
C VAL A 141 -12.19 -28.42 6.68
N PHE A 142 -12.91 -29.50 6.38
CA PHE A 142 -13.13 -29.99 5.01
C PHE A 142 -14.48 -29.51 4.52
N ILE A 143 -14.50 -28.81 3.39
CA ILE A 143 -15.68 -28.10 2.90
C ILE A 143 -15.95 -28.54 1.47
N SER A 144 -17.06 -29.23 1.26
CA SER A 144 -17.52 -29.66 -0.06
C SER A 144 -18.40 -28.61 -0.71
N ALA A 145 -18.12 -28.34 -1.99
CA ALA A 145 -18.95 -27.46 -2.81
C ALA A 145 -20.08 -28.22 -3.51
N PRO A 146 -21.18 -27.52 -3.89
CA PRO A 146 -22.22 -28.09 -4.73
C PRO A 146 -21.69 -28.61 -6.09
N ALA A 147 -22.41 -29.57 -6.67
CA ALA A 147 -22.09 -30.06 -8.01
C ALA A 147 -22.19 -28.96 -9.07
N GLY A 148 -21.26 -28.94 -10.02
CA GLY A 148 -21.23 -27.99 -11.14
C GLY A 148 -20.40 -26.72 -10.90
N TRP A 149 -19.96 -26.46 -9.67
CA TRP A 149 -19.09 -25.32 -9.36
C TRP A 149 -17.65 -25.60 -9.80
N ARG A 150 -16.95 -24.56 -10.25
CA ARG A 150 -15.51 -24.60 -10.53
C ARG A 150 -14.72 -24.16 -9.29
N GLU A 151 -13.43 -24.47 -9.23
CA GLU A 151 -12.54 -24.07 -8.14
C GLU A 151 -12.64 -22.57 -7.83
N GLN A 152 -12.54 -21.73 -8.86
CA GLN A 152 -12.66 -20.27 -8.72
C GLN A 152 -14.03 -19.82 -8.16
N ASP A 153 -15.12 -20.52 -8.47
CA ASP A 153 -16.43 -20.18 -7.94
C ASP A 153 -16.48 -20.46 -6.42
N VAL A 154 -15.84 -21.55 -6.00
CA VAL A 154 -15.70 -21.90 -4.58
C VAL A 154 -14.79 -20.91 -3.87
N GLU A 155 -13.63 -20.55 -4.43
CA GLU A 155 -12.71 -19.53 -3.86
C GLU A 155 -13.43 -18.21 -3.60
N ARG A 156 -14.22 -17.73 -4.58
CA ARG A 156 -15.03 -16.51 -4.44
C ARG A 156 -15.99 -16.56 -3.27
N ARG A 157 -16.66 -17.70 -3.06
CA ARG A 157 -17.60 -17.84 -1.95
C ARG A 157 -16.91 -18.05 -0.61
N LEU A 158 -15.77 -18.75 -0.59
CA LEU A 158 -14.91 -18.85 0.59
C LEU A 158 -14.36 -17.49 1.00
N TYR A 159 -13.99 -16.63 0.05
CA TYR A 159 -13.58 -15.25 0.32
C TYR A 159 -14.65 -14.48 1.10
N ILE A 160 -15.90 -14.49 0.62
CA ILE A 160 -17.00 -13.81 1.31
C ILE A 160 -17.25 -14.43 2.70
N ALA A 161 -17.32 -15.75 2.80
CA ALA A 161 -17.51 -16.43 4.09
C ALA A 161 -16.40 -16.07 5.07
N LYS A 162 -15.13 -16.14 4.65
CA LYS A 162 -13.94 -15.79 5.43
C LYS A 162 -14.05 -14.38 6.01
N ARG A 163 -14.35 -13.39 5.17
CA ARG A 163 -14.47 -12.00 5.62
C ARG A 163 -15.63 -11.81 6.60
N ARG A 164 -16.76 -12.50 6.43
CA ARG A 164 -17.88 -12.45 7.38
C ARG A 164 -17.55 -13.16 8.71
N ILE A 165 -16.80 -14.27 8.66
CA ILE A 165 -16.32 -14.98 9.86
C ILE A 165 -15.39 -14.07 10.66
N GLU A 166 -14.38 -13.47 10.02
CA GLU A 166 -13.41 -12.57 10.67
C GLU A 166 -14.11 -11.36 11.32
N LYS A 167 -15.18 -10.83 10.71
CA LYS A 167 -15.98 -9.74 11.30
C LYS A 167 -16.81 -10.15 12.50
N ARG A 168 -17.22 -11.42 12.59
CA ARG A 168 -18.05 -11.92 13.69
C ARG A 168 -17.21 -12.37 14.89
N ILE A 169 -15.96 -12.77 14.66
CA ILE A 169 -15.05 -13.27 15.68
C ILE A 169 -13.95 -12.22 15.93
N THR A 170 -14.32 -11.13 16.61
CA THR A 170 -13.39 -10.03 16.95
C THR A 170 -12.90 -10.08 18.38
N GLU A 171 -13.64 -10.73 19.28
CA GLU A 171 -13.32 -10.81 20.72
C GLU A 171 -12.35 -11.95 21.08
N ASP A 172 -12.09 -12.86 20.13
CA ASP A 172 -11.17 -13.99 20.32
C ASP A 172 -9.84 -13.71 19.62
N GLU A 173 -8.85 -13.26 20.38
CA GLU A 173 -7.51 -12.94 19.86
C GLU A 173 -6.71 -14.16 19.38
N ASP A 174 -7.13 -15.38 19.77
CA ASP A 174 -6.51 -16.64 19.34
C ASP A 174 -7.04 -17.11 17.98
N PHE A 175 -8.23 -16.61 17.58
CA PHE A 175 -8.87 -17.03 16.35
C PHE A 175 -8.15 -16.47 15.12
N TYR A 176 -7.77 -17.35 14.20
CA TYR A 176 -7.15 -16.93 12.94
C TYR A 176 -7.31 -17.97 11.83
N ILE A 177 -7.67 -17.52 10.64
CA ILE A 177 -7.75 -18.38 9.43
C ILE A 177 -6.42 -18.29 8.69
N CYS A 178 -5.60 -19.35 8.78
CA CYS A 178 -4.30 -19.40 8.08
C CYS A 178 -4.47 -19.53 6.58
N SER A 179 -5.37 -20.41 6.16
CA SER A 179 -5.78 -20.60 4.76
C SER A 179 -7.19 -21.16 4.75
N LEU A 180 -7.94 -20.83 3.71
CA LEU A 180 -9.29 -21.36 3.46
C LEU A 180 -9.48 -21.35 1.95
N SER A 181 -9.09 -22.44 1.30
CA SER A 181 -8.93 -22.49 -0.15
C SER A 181 -9.12 -23.91 -0.70
N THR A 182 -9.50 -23.98 -1.97
CA THR A 182 -9.48 -25.16 -2.84
C THR A 182 -8.13 -25.43 -3.47
N GLN A 183 -7.18 -24.49 -3.44
CA GLN A 183 -5.93 -24.58 -4.20
C GLN A 183 -4.68 -24.55 -3.34
N VAL A 184 -4.70 -23.92 -2.17
CA VAL A 184 -3.52 -23.78 -1.30
C VAL A 184 -3.80 -24.16 0.15
N ILE A 185 -2.76 -24.58 0.88
CA ILE A 185 -2.80 -24.84 2.32
C ILE A 185 -1.54 -24.29 3.00
N VAL A 186 -1.70 -23.67 4.16
CA VAL A 186 -0.60 -23.03 4.91
C VAL A 186 -0.33 -23.78 6.21
N TYR A 187 0.91 -24.24 6.40
CA TYR A 187 1.41 -24.80 7.66
C TYR A 187 2.43 -23.84 8.25
N LYS A 188 2.09 -23.17 9.35
CA LYS A 188 2.96 -22.17 9.99
C LYS A 188 2.92 -22.23 11.50
N GLY A 189 3.97 -21.76 12.16
CA GLY A 189 4.03 -21.77 13.62
C GLY A 189 5.27 -21.09 14.19
N LEU A 190 5.33 -21.03 15.52
CA LEU A 190 6.42 -20.42 16.28
C LEU A 190 7.47 -21.47 16.67
N CYS A 191 8.17 -22.01 15.68
CA CYS A 191 9.24 -22.99 15.88
C CYS A 191 10.41 -22.71 14.93
N MET A 192 11.52 -23.41 15.15
CA MET A 192 12.65 -23.37 14.22
C MET A 192 12.29 -24.11 12.92
N PRO A 193 12.82 -23.69 11.77
CA PRO A 193 12.64 -24.39 10.49
C PRO A 193 12.83 -25.92 10.52
N ALA A 194 13.94 -26.39 11.10
CA ALA A 194 14.23 -27.82 11.25
C ALA A 194 13.18 -28.60 12.05
N ASP A 195 12.47 -27.90 12.92
CA ASP A 195 11.48 -28.45 13.84
C ASP A 195 10.06 -28.40 13.27
N LEU A 196 9.82 -27.66 12.18
CA LEU A 196 8.52 -27.57 11.54
C LEU A 196 7.91 -28.94 11.14
N PRO A 197 8.64 -29.87 10.47
CA PRO A 197 8.12 -31.20 10.18
C PRO A 197 8.05 -32.13 11.42
N ARG A 198 8.72 -31.77 12.52
CA ARG A 198 8.61 -32.50 13.78
C ARG A 198 7.39 -32.05 14.57
N PHE A 199 7.05 -30.77 14.47
CA PHE A 199 5.87 -30.18 15.07
C PHE A 199 4.61 -30.60 14.30
N TYR A 200 4.54 -30.36 12.99
CA TYR A 200 3.42 -30.80 12.14
C TYR A 200 3.70 -32.17 11.54
N LEU A 201 3.09 -33.22 12.10
CA LEU A 201 3.35 -34.61 11.69
C LEU A 201 2.94 -34.89 10.24
N ASP A 202 1.97 -34.13 9.72
CA ASP A 202 1.56 -34.16 8.31
C ASP A 202 2.72 -33.89 7.34
N LEU A 203 3.63 -32.97 7.67
CA LEU A 203 4.75 -32.59 6.80
C LEU A 203 5.84 -33.67 6.74
N ALA A 204 5.84 -34.61 7.69
CA ALA A 204 6.73 -35.76 7.70
C ALA A 204 6.15 -36.98 6.95
N ASP A 205 4.87 -36.93 6.56
CA ASP A 205 4.21 -38.01 5.83
C ASP A 205 4.65 -38.00 4.35
N LEU A 206 5.15 -39.13 3.86
CA LEU A 206 5.61 -39.27 2.47
C LEU A 206 4.47 -39.09 1.44
N ARG A 207 3.21 -39.24 1.85
CA ARG A 207 2.03 -38.99 1.02
C ARG A 207 1.77 -37.50 0.81
N MET A 208 2.42 -36.62 1.58
CA MET A 208 2.32 -35.16 1.45
C MET A 208 3.12 -34.68 0.25
N GLU A 209 2.51 -34.72 -0.93
CA GLU A 209 3.13 -34.33 -2.20
C GLU A 209 2.55 -33.01 -2.71
N SER A 210 3.41 -32.10 -3.15
CA SER A 210 3.00 -30.82 -3.74
C SER A 210 3.93 -30.46 -4.90
N SER A 211 3.40 -29.71 -5.88
CA SER A 211 4.19 -29.20 -7.01
C SER A 211 4.69 -27.77 -6.79
N ILE A 212 4.13 -27.04 -5.81
CA ILE A 212 4.52 -25.68 -5.45
C ILE A 212 4.65 -25.60 -3.93
N CYS A 213 5.78 -25.10 -3.44
CA CYS A 213 6.01 -24.86 -2.03
C CYS A 213 6.70 -23.51 -1.82
N LEU A 214 6.01 -22.59 -1.16
CA LEU A 214 6.58 -21.34 -0.65
C LEU A 214 7.02 -21.57 0.79
N PHE A 215 8.11 -20.93 1.18
CA PHE A 215 8.65 -21.03 2.52
C PHE A 215 9.14 -19.68 3.00
N HIS A 216 8.97 -19.42 4.30
CA HIS A 216 9.36 -18.16 4.90
C HIS A 216 9.80 -18.34 6.34
N GLN A 217 10.87 -17.63 6.70
CA GLN A 217 11.38 -17.51 8.07
C GLN A 217 11.34 -16.04 8.50
N ARG A 218 10.60 -15.75 9.57
CA ARG A 218 10.44 -14.40 10.11
C ARG A 218 11.61 -13.99 11.01
N PHE A 219 11.93 -12.71 11.00
CA PHE A 219 12.75 -12.02 12.00
C PHE A 219 12.00 -10.77 12.44
N SER A 220 11.63 -10.69 13.71
CA SER A 220 10.91 -9.56 14.29
C SER A 220 11.86 -8.74 15.16
N THR A 221 12.04 -7.46 14.84
CA THR A 221 12.88 -6.58 15.68
C THR A 221 12.15 -6.07 16.93
N ASN A 222 10.81 -6.12 16.97
CA ASN A 222 10.01 -5.32 17.91
C ASN A 222 8.77 -6.01 18.53
N THR A 223 8.42 -7.24 18.16
CA THR A 223 7.19 -7.90 18.63
C THR A 223 7.44 -9.19 19.39
N GLN A 224 6.65 -9.45 20.43
CA GLN A 224 6.52 -10.80 20.99
C GLN A 224 6.00 -11.74 19.88
N PRO A 225 6.52 -12.98 19.78
CA PRO A 225 6.14 -13.89 18.71
C PRO A 225 4.65 -14.25 18.84
N ARG A 226 3.88 -14.08 17.75
CA ARG A 226 2.45 -14.44 17.68
C ARG A 226 2.22 -15.37 16.49
N TRP A 227 1.49 -16.46 16.74
CA TRP A 227 1.18 -17.48 15.73
C TRP A 227 0.57 -16.92 14.43
N PRO A 228 -0.42 -16.00 14.46
CA PRO A 228 -1.00 -15.43 13.24
C PRO A 228 -0.01 -14.64 12.37
N LEU A 229 1.03 -14.06 12.98
CA LEU A 229 2.03 -13.22 12.31
C LEU A 229 3.15 -14.03 11.63
N ALA A 230 3.25 -15.34 11.91
CA ALA A 230 4.10 -16.21 11.11
C ALA A 230 3.64 -16.18 9.64
N GLN A 231 4.58 -16.37 8.73
CA GLN A 231 4.35 -16.40 7.29
C GLN A 231 4.72 -17.77 6.72
N PRO A 232 4.20 -18.19 5.56
CA PRO A 232 3.40 -17.40 4.60
C PRO A 232 2.00 -16.95 5.08
N PHE A 233 1.45 -15.93 4.41
CA PHE A 233 0.03 -15.58 4.48
C PHE A 233 -0.77 -16.45 3.50
N ARG A 234 -1.91 -15.97 2.99
CA ARG A 234 -2.86 -16.81 2.25
C ARG A 234 -2.38 -17.11 0.84
N TYR A 235 -1.72 -16.15 0.20
CA TYR A 235 -1.15 -16.28 -1.14
C TYR A 235 0.33 -15.95 -1.20
N LEU A 236 0.83 -15.13 -0.28
CA LEU A 236 2.19 -14.59 -0.37
C LEU A 236 3.04 -14.80 0.88
N ALA A 237 4.34 -14.79 0.66
CA ALA A 237 5.36 -14.52 1.67
C ALA A 237 6.17 -13.31 1.23
N HIS A 238 6.37 -12.39 2.16
CA HIS A 238 7.00 -11.10 1.92
C HIS A 238 8.24 -10.96 2.80
N ASN A 239 9.36 -10.72 2.13
CA ASN A 239 10.59 -10.27 2.74
C ASN A 239 10.75 -8.78 2.56
N GLY A 240 10.57 -8.01 3.63
CA GLY A 240 10.68 -6.57 3.53
C GLY A 240 9.77 -5.80 4.46
N GLU A 241 9.57 -4.53 4.13
CA GLU A 241 8.65 -3.64 4.84
C GLU A 241 7.94 -2.74 3.84
N ILE A 242 6.61 -2.71 3.88
CA ILE A 242 5.81 -1.77 3.08
C ILE A 242 5.78 -0.44 3.83
N ASN A 243 6.61 0.51 3.41
CA ASN A 243 6.69 1.82 4.07
C ASN A 243 5.56 2.76 3.67
N THR A 244 4.69 2.41 2.72
CA THR A 244 3.49 3.21 2.42
C THR A 244 2.24 2.70 3.14
N ILE A 245 2.37 1.72 4.03
CA ILE A 245 1.23 0.93 4.54
C ILE A 245 0.10 1.75 5.17
N GLU A 246 0.41 2.80 5.94
CA GLU A 246 -0.62 3.56 6.66
C GLU A 246 -1.62 4.15 5.68
N GLY A 247 -1.16 4.87 4.66
CA GLY A 247 -2.10 5.41 3.70
C GLY A 247 -2.56 4.42 2.64
N ASN A 248 -1.85 3.30 2.38
CA ASN A 248 -2.44 2.21 1.60
C ASN A 248 -3.71 1.66 2.29
N ARG A 249 -3.70 1.51 3.62
CA ARG A 249 -4.88 1.14 4.40
C ARG A 249 -5.98 2.20 4.33
N GLN A 250 -5.62 3.48 4.46
CA GLN A 250 -6.59 4.58 4.36
C GLN A 250 -7.23 4.64 2.96
N TRP A 251 -6.46 4.41 1.90
CA TRP A 251 -6.99 4.40 0.53
C TRP A 251 -7.78 3.14 0.21
N ALA A 252 -7.38 1.98 0.72
CA ALA A 252 -8.20 0.78 0.66
C ALA A 252 -9.57 0.99 1.32
N LYS A 253 -9.62 1.71 2.45
CA LYS A 253 -10.86 2.11 3.13
C LYS A 253 -11.65 3.11 2.29
N ALA A 254 -11.00 4.17 1.80
CA ALA A 254 -11.62 5.20 0.99
C ALA A 254 -12.23 4.63 -0.30
N ARG A 255 -11.59 3.62 -0.91
CA ARG A 255 -12.07 2.94 -2.14
C ARG A 255 -13.08 1.84 -1.91
N ALA A 256 -13.36 1.46 -0.67
CA ALA A 256 -14.16 0.27 -0.40
C ALA A 256 -15.50 0.29 -1.16
N TYR A 257 -16.18 1.44 -1.21
CA TYR A 257 -17.45 1.60 -1.93
C TYR A 257 -17.33 1.58 -3.46
N LYS A 258 -16.15 1.85 -4.04
CA LYS A 258 -15.89 1.82 -5.48
C LYS A 258 -15.65 0.41 -6.01
N PHE A 259 -15.21 -0.51 -5.15
CA PHE A 259 -14.95 -1.89 -5.54
C PHE A 259 -16.25 -2.63 -5.84
N ALA A 260 -16.44 -3.00 -7.10
CA ALA A 260 -17.58 -3.78 -7.54
C ALA A 260 -17.12 -4.82 -8.56
N SER A 261 -17.39 -6.10 -8.31
CA SER A 261 -17.12 -7.16 -9.28
C SER A 261 -18.43 -7.85 -9.64
N PRO A 262 -18.75 -8.03 -10.93
CA PRO A 262 -19.88 -8.85 -11.36
C PRO A 262 -19.81 -10.30 -10.82
N LEU A 263 -18.61 -10.78 -10.50
CA LEU A 263 -18.37 -12.12 -9.96
C LEU A 263 -18.67 -12.22 -8.45
N LEU A 264 -18.76 -11.08 -7.77
CA LEU A 264 -19.04 -10.96 -6.33
C LEU A 264 -20.08 -9.84 -6.11
N PRO A 265 -21.36 -10.05 -6.45
CA PRO A 265 -22.39 -9.02 -6.34
C PRO A 265 -22.61 -8.54 -4.90
N ASP A 266 -22.28 -9.38 -3.92
CA ASP A 266 -22.36 -9.09 -2.48
C ASP A 266 -21.00 -8.68 -1.87
N LEU A 267 -20.03 -8.26 -2.69
CA LEU A 267 -18.67 -7.90 -2.27
C LEU A 267 -18.65 -6.90 -1.10
N GLN A 268 -19.56 -5.92 -1.10
CA GLN A 268 -19.63 -4.91 -0.05
C GLN A 268 -19.91 -5.50 1.35
N THR A 269 -20.53 -6.69 1.42
CA THR A 269 -20.73 -7.39 2.70
C THR A 269 -19.41 -7.88 3.32
N ALA A 270 -18.31 -7.90 2.56
CA ALA A 270 -16.98 -8.29 3.00
C ALA A 270 -16.12 -7.11 3.51
N ALA A 271 -16.50 -5.84 3.27
CA ALA A 271 -15.73 -4.65 3.67
C ALA A 271 -15.68 -4.44 5.20
N PRO A 272 -14.54 -4.12 5.85
CA PRO A 272 -13.31 -3.64 5.25
C PRO A 272 -12.57 -4.77 4.55
N PHE A 273 -11.89 -4.48 3.44
CA PHE A 273 -11.18 -5.50 2.66
C PHE A 273 -9.76 -5.76 3.14
N VAL A 274 -9.14 -4.75 3.72
CA VAL A 274 -7.79 -4.80 4.26
C VAL A 274 -7.86 -4.59 5.78
N ASN A 275 -7.01 -5.29 6.52
CA ASN A 275 -6.85 -5.06 7.96
C ASN A 275 -6.27 -3.66 8.23
N GLU A 276 -6.92 -2.91 9.11
CA GLU A 276 -6.49 -1.54 9.48
C GLU A 276 -5.31 -1.55 10.46
N THR A 277 -5.01 -2.69 11.09
CA THR A 277 -3.93 -2.86 12.06
C THR A 277 -3.15 -4.17 11.80
N GLY A 278 -2.01 -4.34 12.48
CA GLY A 278 -1.17 -5.54 12.39
C GLY A 278 -0.13 -5.46 11.27
N SER A 279 0.30 -6.63 10.77
CA SER A 279 1.36 -6.74 9.76
C SER A 279 1.00 -6.05 8.44
N ASP A 280 1.98 -5.34 7.89
CA ASP A 280 1.95 -4.73 6.55
C ASP A 280 1.75 -5.78 5.45
N SER A 281 2.48 -6.88 5.56
CA SER A 281 2.49 -8.03 4.67
C SER A 281 1.13 -8.73 4.63
N SER A 282 0.48 -8.84 5.80
CA SER A 282 -0.92 -9.31 5.89
C SER A 282 -1.88 -8.40 5.14
N SER A 283 -1.62 -7.08 5.15
CA SER A 283 -2.49 -6.10 4.50
C SER A 283 -2.37 -6.17 2.98
N LEU A 284 -1.15 -6.39 2.48
CA LEU A 284 -0.89 -6.65 1.07
C LEU A 284 -1.58 -7.96 0.62
N ASP A 285 -1.47 -9.02 1.42
CA ASP A 285 -2.15 -10.30 1.16
C ASP A 285 -3.68 -10.16 1.10
N ASN A 286 -4.27 -9.34 1.98
CA ASN A 286 -5.71 -9.05 1.97
C ASN A 286 -6.16 -8.34 0.68
N MET A 287 -5.35 -7.39 0.19
CA MET A 287 -5.65 -6.67 -1.05
C MET A 287 -5.48 -7.59 -2.28
N LEU A 288 -4.45 -8.43 -2.30
CA LEU A 288 -4.25 -9.42 -3.35
C LEU A 288 -5.41 -10.43 -3.39
N ASP A 289 -5.82 -10.94 -2.24
CA ASP A 289 -6.98 -11.85 -2.09
C ASP A 289 -8.28 -11.23 -2.61
N LEU A 290 -8.50 -9.93 -2.36
CA LEU A 290 -9.61 -9.18 -2.95
C LEU A 290 -9.51 -9.14 -4.49
N PHE A 291 -8.33 -8.82 -5.04
CA PHE A 291 -8.16 -8.71 -6.49
C PHE A 291 -8.38 -10.04 -7.20
N LEU A 292 -7.76 -11.11 -6.71
CA LEU A 292 -7.92 -12.46 -7.25
C LEU A 292 -9.38 -12.93 -7.16
N SER A 293 -10.01 -12.77 -5.99
CA SER A 293 -11.42 -13.13 -5.79
C SER A 293 -12.36 -12.29 -6.66
N GLY A 294 -12.05 -11.01 -6.87
CA GLY A 294 -12.81 -10.11 -7.74
C GLY A 294 -12.64 -10.37 -9.24
N GLY A 295 -11.75 -11.30 -9.63
CA GLY A 295 -11.56 -11.75 -11.01
C GLY A 295 -10.35 -11.17 -11.73
N MET A 296 -9.47 -10.47 -11.02
CA MET A 296 -8.18 -10.02 -11.56
C MET A 296 -7.19 -11.19 -11.56
N ASP A 297 -6.42 -11.35 -12.62
CA ASP A 297 -5.32 -12.32 -12.60
C ASP A 297 -4.09 -11.80 -11.83
N ILE A 298 -3.15 -12.71 -11.60
CA ILE A 298 -1.95 -12.47 -10.80
C ILE A 298 -1.01 -11.46 -11.45
N PHE A 299 -0.98 -11.40 -12.79
CA PHE A 299 -0.11 -10.49 -13.53
C PHE A 299 -0.57 -9.05 -13.30
N ARG A 300 -1.84 -8.78 -13.56
CA ARG A 300 -2.43 -7.45 -13.39
C ARG A 300 -2.45 -7.05 -11.91
N ALA A 301 -2.83 -7.95 -11.01
CA ALA A 301 -2.86 -7.67 -9.58
C ALA A 301 -1.50 -7.22 -9.05
N MET A 302 -0.43 -7.95 -9.39
CA MET A 302 0.91 -7.59 -8.97
C MET A 302 1.43 -6.32 -9.65
N ARG A 303 1.14 -6.11 -10.94
CA ARG A 303 1.51 -4.85 -11.62
C ARG A 303 0.75 -3.64 -11.08
N MET A 304 -0.45 -3.80 -10.52
CA MET A 304 -1.19 -2.72 -9.87
C MET A 304 -0.68 -2.44 -8.45
N LEU A 305 -0.37 -3.48 -7.66
CA LEU A 305 0.08 -3.32 -6.28
C LEU A 305 1.56 -2.91 -6.19
N VAL A 306 2.43 -3.54 -6.98
CA VAL A 306 3.89 -3.33 -6.96
C VAL A 306 4.40 -3.06 -8.39
N PRO A 307 4.01 -1.93 -9.01
CA PRO A 307 4.46 -1.56 -10.34
C PRO A 307 5.97 -1.22 -10.39
N PRO A 308 6.67 -1.56 -11.49
CA PRO A 308 8.03 -1.07 -11.72
C PRO A 308 8.08 0.47 -11.80
N ALA A 309 9.28 1.04 -11.76
CA ALA A 309 9.45 2.47 -11.95
C ALA A 309 9.20 2.85 -13.43
N TRP A 310 8.00 3.35 -13.72
CA TRP A 310 7.54 3.61 -15.09
C TRP A 310 7.54 5.09 -15.49
N GLN A 311 7.31 6.01 -14.55
CA GLN A 311 7.05 7.44 -14.88
C GLN A 311 8.19 8.11 -15.67
N ASN A 312 9.43 7.95 -15.22
CA ASN A 312 10.59 8.60 -15.84
C ASN A 312 11.52 7.61 -16.57
N HIS A 313 11.03 6.42 -16.91
CA HIS A 313 11.83 5.44 -17.64
C HIS A 313 11.95 5.87 -19.12
N PRO A 314 13.13 6.27 -19.63
CA PRO A 314 13.23 6.87 -20.96
C PRO A 314 12.87 5.88 -22.08
N ASP A 315 13.28 4.61 -21.94
CA ASP A 315 13.15 3.60 -22.99
C ASP A 315 11.89 2.72 -22.83
N MET A 316 10.91 3.15 -22.02
CA MET A 316 9.70 2.36 -21.80
C MET A 316 8.74 2.51 -22.98
N ASP A 317 8.28 1.37 -23.47
CA ASP A 317 7.27 1.27 -24.52
C ASP A 317 6.04 2.16 -24.22
N PRO A 318 5.57 2.99 -25.19
CA PRO A 318 4.47 3.92 -24.96
C PRO A 318 3.15 3.25 -24.56
N ASP A 319 2.84 2.07 -25.12
CA ASP A 319 1.60 1.36 -24.79
C ASP A 319 1.66 0.79 -23.37
N LEU A 320 2.82 0.27 -22.96
CA LEU A 320 3.06 -0.14 -21.58
C LEU A 320 2.99 1.04 -20.59
N ARG A 321 3.56 2.19 -20.97
CA ARG A 321 3.43 3.42 -20.16
C ARG A 321 1.97 3.83 -19.99
N ALA A 322 1.18 3.75 -21.06
CA ALA A 322 -0.24 4.07 -21.00
C ALA A 322 -1.02 3.10 -20.09
N PHE A 323 -0.67 1.80 -20.07
CA PHE A 323 -1.22 0.84 -19.12
C PHE A 323 -0.95 1.25 -17.67
N TYR A 324 0.30 1.60 -17.34
CA TYR A 324 0.65 2.00 -15.97
C TYR A 324 0.00 3.34 -15.58
N ASP A 325 -0.01 4.32 -16.48
CA ASP A 325 -0.66 5.61 -16.24
C ASP A 325 -2.17 5.40 -16.02
N PHE A 326 -2.84 4.64 -16.89
CA PHE A 326 -4.27 4.34 -16.73
C PHE A 326 -4.59 3.82 -15.32
N ASN A 327 -3.82 2.83 -14.85
CA ASN A 327 -4.06 2.20 -13.55
C ASN A 327 -3.60 3.05 -12.35
N SER A 328 -2.59 3.92 -12.48
CA SER A 328 -2.00 4.65 -11.33
C SER A 328 -2.93 5.67 -10.67
N LYS A 329 -4.02 6.08 -11.34
CA LYS A 329 -5.06 6.92 -10.73
C LYS A 329 -5.98 6.12 -9.82
N HIS A 330 -6.15 4.82 -10.06
CA HIS A 330 -7.12 3.98 -9.35
C HIS A 330 -6.47 3.10 -8.27
N MET A 331 -5.13 3.01 -8.28
CA MET A 331 -4.36 2.28 -7.28
C MET A 331 -3.00 2.94 -7.09
N GLU A 332 -2.70 3.34 -5.86
CA GLU A 332 -1.34 3.73 -5.49
C GLU A 332 -0.48 2.49 -5.19
N PRO A 333 0.83 2.58 -5.45
CA PRO A 333 1.73 1.47 -5.17
C PRO A 333 1.84 1.20 -3.67
N TRP A 334 2.05 -0.07 -3.36
CA TRP A 334 2.43 -0.59 -2.06
C TRP A 334 3.95 -0.69 -2.03
N ASP A 335 4.60 0.43 -1.70
CA ASP A 335 6.03 0.62 -1.85
C ASP A 335 6.80 0.29 -0.57
N GLY A 336 8.11 0.11 -0.75
CA GLY A 336 9.06 -0.28 0.27
C GLY A 336 9.96 -1.42 -0.22
N PRO A 337 11.04 -1.77 0.51
CA PRO A 337 11.83 -2.94 0.18
C PRO A 337 10.93 -4.16 0.21
N ALA A 338 10.79 -4.87 -0.91
CA ALA A 338 9.91 -6.04 -0.99
C ALA A 338 10.48 -7.10 -1.92
N GLY A 339 10.76 -8.27 -1.36
CA GLY A 339 10.89 -9.52 -2.10
C GLY A 339 9.67 -10.39 -1.80
N ILE A 340 8.83 -10.61 -2.80
CA ILE A 340 7.56 -11.32 -2.64
C ILE A 340 7.63 -12.62 -3.42
N VAL A 341 7.37 -13.74 -2.76
CA VAL A 341 6.98 -14.98 -3.43
C VAL A 341 5.51 -15.22 -3.18
N LEU A 342 4.80 -15.67 -4.19
CA LEU A 342 3.36 -15.85 -4.11
C LEU A 342 2.89 -17.01 -4.99
N SER A 343 1.77 -17.61 -4.61
CA SER A 343 1.10 -18.64 -5.38
C SER A 343 -0.39 -18.66 -5.08
N ASP A 344 -1.19 -18.75 -6.14
CA ASP A 344 -2.62 -19.06 -6.07
C ASP A 344 -2.91 -20.57 -6.14
N GLY A 345 -1.87 -21.40 -6.29
CA GLY A 345 -1.96 -22.84 -6.46
C GLY A 345 -1.85 -23.30 -7.91
N ARG A 346 -1.95 -22.41 -8.91
CA ARG A 346 -1.54 -22.67 -10.30
C ARG A 346 -0.22 -22.00 -10.61
N TYR A 347 -0.12 -20.72 -10.31
CA TYR A 347 1.05 -19.91 -10.56
C TYR A 347 2.00 -19.95 -9.38
N ALA A 348 3.29 -20.02 -9.66
CA ALA A 348 4.35 -19.83 -8.70
C ALA A 348 5.17 -18.61 -9.13
N ALA A 349 5.11 -17.53 -8.38
CA ALA A 349 5.61 -16.23 -8.81
C ALA A 349 6.59 -15.61 -7.81
N CYS A 350 7.52 -14.83 -8.34
CA CYS A 350 8.41 -13.97 -7.56
C CYS A 350 8.39 -12.55 -8.15
N ASN A 351 8.14 -11.57 -7.28
CA ASN A 351 8.14 -10.16 -7.61
C ASN A 351 9.12 -9.40 -6.70
N LEU A 352 9.85 -8.46 -7.28
CA LEU A 352 10.64 -7.50 -6.51
C LEU A 352 10.03 -6.10 -6.61
N ASP A 353 10.24 -5.33 -5.54
CA ASP A 353 9.95 -3.90 -5.52
C ASP A 353 10.67 -3.17 -6.65
N ARG A 354 10.15 -2.00 -7.00
CA ARG A 354 10.64 -1.15 -8.11
C ARG A 354 12.14 -0.82 -8.06
N ASN A 355 12.79 -0.86 -6.90
CA ASN A 355 14.21 -0.57 -6.74
C ASN A 355 15.05 -1.85 -6.53
N GLY A 356 14.40 -3.01 -6.37
CA GLY A 356 15.06 -4.30 -6.12
C GLY A 356 15.88 -4.29 -4.83
N LEU A 357 15.31 -3.76 -3.74
CA LEU A 357 16.01 -3.58 -2.46
C LEU A 357 16.23 -4.90 -1.72
N ARG A 358 15.61 -5.99 -2.18
CA ARG A 358 15.78 -7.34 -1.65
C ARG A 358 16.33 -8.28 -2.71
N PRO A 359 17.24 -9.19 -2.35
CA PRO A 359 17.78 -10.15 -3.30
C PRO A 359 16.73 -11.22 -3.63
N ALA A 360 16.66 -11.60 -4.90
CA ALA A 360 15.96 -12.80 -5.36
C ALA A 360 16.79 -13.47 -6.47
N ARG A 361 17.12 -14.74 -6.26
CA ARG A 361 17.92 -15.56 -7.17
C ARG A 361 17.16 -16.82 -7.51
N TYR A 362 17.35 -17.32 -8.73
CA TYR A 362 16.76 -18.58 -9.14
C TYR A 362 17.75 -19.55 -9.75
N VAL A 363 17.44 -20.83 -9.59
CA VAL A 363 18.12 -21.97 -10.21
C VAL A 363 17.05 -22.86 -10.82
N ILE A 364 17.21 -23.19 -12.10
CA ILE A 364 16.41 -24.18 -12.81
C ILE A 364 17.28 -25.42 -13.00
N THR A 365 16.76 -26.58 -12.62
CA THR A 365 17.43 -27.87 -12.78
C THR A 365 16.93 -28.60 -14.02
N LYS A 366 17.67 -29.61 -14.47
CA LYS A 366 17.32 -30.45 -15.63
C LYS A 366 16.08 -31.32 -15.41
N ASP A 367 15.69 -31.56 -14.17
CA ASP A 367 14.42 -32.18 -13.79
C ASP A 367 13.27 -31.17 -13.65
N ASN A 368 13.41 -29.98 -14.26
CA ASN A 368 12.39 -28.93 -14.32
C ASN A 368 11.92 -28.42 -12.94
N LEU A 369 12.77 -28.49 -11.92
CA LEU A 369 12.54 -27.78 -10.67
C LEU A 369 13.12 -26.38 -10.78
N ILE A 370 12.29 -25.39 -10.47
CA ILE A 370 12.74 -24.02 -10.28
C ILE A 370 12.72 -23.69 -8.80
N THR A 371 13.86 -23.22 -8.31
CA THR A 371 14.00 -22.71 -6.95
C THR A 371 14.28 -21.22 -7.01
N LEU A 372 13.47 -20.43 -6.31
CA LEU A 372 13.56 -18.99 -6.16
C LEU A 372 13.77 -18.66 -4.68
N ALA A 373 14.81 -17.92 -4.31
CA ALA A 373 15.02 -17.55 -2.92
C ALA A 373 15.89 -16.30 -2.77
N SER A 374 15.94 -15.78 -1.54
CA SER A 374 16.84 -14.68 -1.19
C SER A 374 18.33 -15.00 -1.36
N GLU A 375 18.70 -16.28 -1.38
CA GLU A 375 20.08 -16.77 -1.51
C GLU A 375 20.16 -18.00 -2.41
N VAL A 376 21.32 -18.25 -3.02
CA VAL A 376 21.53 -19.43 -3.90
C VAL A 376 21.86 -20.70 -3.10
N GLY A 377 22.51 -20.57 -1.93
CA GLY A 377 23.04 -21.68 -1.13
C GLY A 377 21.99 -22.52 -0.36
N ILE A 378 20.72 -22.40 -0.73
CA ILE A 378 19.61 -23.04 -0.02
C ILE A 378 19.43 -24.53 -0.37
N TRP A 379 20.15 -25.02 -1.37
CA TRP A 379 20.19 -26.43 -1.72
C TRP A 379 21.53 -26.79 -2.38
N ASP A 380 22.01 -28.00 -2.17
CA ASP A 380 23.27 -28.48 -2.75
C ASP A 380 23.02 -29.04 -4.15
N TYR A 381 22.88 -28.15 -5.13
CA TYR A 381 22.78 -28.54 -6.53
C TYR A 381 24.11 -29.10 -7.04
N ALA A 382 24.10 -30.30 -7.63
CA ALA A 382 25.26 -30.77 -8.37
C ALA A 382 25.44 -29.90 -9.65
N PRO A 383 26.68 -29.57 -10.07
CA PRO A 383 26.90 -28.71 -11.23
C PRO A 383 26.25 -29.21 -12.52
N ASP A 384 26.11 -30.53 -12.67
CA ASP A 384 25.48 -31.19 -13.81
C ASP A 384 23.95 -31.26 -13.71
N GLU A 385 23.35 -31.00 -12.56
CA GLU A 385 21.89 -30.89 -12.38
C GLU A 385 21.35 -29.53 -12.84
N VAL A 386 22.18 -28.48 -12.83
CA VAL A 386 21.75 -27.11 -13.13
C VAL A 386 21.60 -26.91 -14.64
N ALA A 387 20.42 -26.46 -15.06
CA ALA A 387 20.14 -26.01 -16.41
C ALA A 387 20.36 -24.49 -16.55
N GLU A 388 19.88 -23.70 -15.59
CA GLU A 388 19.95 -22.24 -15.63
C GLU A 388 20.15 -21.63 -14.23
N LYS A 389 20.85 -20.49 -14.16
CA LYS A 389 20.90 -19.63 -12.97
C LYS A 389 20.62 -18.19 -13.36
N GLY A 390 19.78 -17.52 -12.60
CA GLY A 390 19.45 -16.12 -12.83
C GLY A 390 19.11 -15.35 -11.55
N ARG A 391 18.56 -14.16 -11.74
CA ARG A 391 18.06 -13.29 -10.68
C ARG A 391 16.81 -12.57 -11.14
N VAL A 392 15.96 -12.20 -10.19
CA VAL A 392 14.88 -11.25 -10.42
C VAL A 392 15.43 -9.87 -10.10
N GLY A 393 15.26 -8.93 -11.03
CA GLY A 393 15.73 -7.55 -10.95
C GLY A 393 14.70 -6.57 -10.39
N PRO A 394 15.08 -5.28 -10.24
CA PRO A 394 14.18 -4.22 -9.78
C PRO A 394 12.89 -4.15 -10.60
N GLY A 395 11.74 -4.24 -9.93
CA GLY A 395 10.42 -4.19 -10.57
C GLY A 395 10.10 -5.38 -11.48
N GLU A 396 10.93 -6.42 -11.51
CA GLU A 396 10.65 -7.62 -12.29
C GLU A 396 9.63 -8.52 -11.58
N LEU A 397 8.84 -9.21 -12.39
CA LEU A 397 7.92 -10.27 -12.04
C LEU A 397 8.31 -11.51 -12.89
N LEU A 398 8.60 -12.61 -12.23
CA LEU A 398 8.85 -13.91 -12.84
C LEU A 398 7.76 -14.88 -12.38
N VAL A 399 7.08 -15.53 -13.33
CA VAL A 399 5.95 -16.42 -13.02
C VAL A 399 6.10 -17.76 -13.73
N VAL A 400 5.87 -18.83 -12.99
CA VAL A 400 5.80 -20.20 -13.52
C VAL A 400 4.33 -20.60 -13.56
N ASP A 401 3.82 -20.89 -14.75
CA ASP A 401 2.51 -21.51 -14.92
C ASP A 401 2.67 -23.03 -14.85
N THR A 402 2.34 -23.62 -13.70
CA THR A 402 2.53 -25.07 -13.51
C THR A 402 1.53 -25.93 -14.30
N GLN A 403 0.45 -25.32 -14.80
CA GLN A 403 -0.55 -26.01 -15.60
C GLN A 403 -0.11 -26.12 -17.07
N GLU A 404 0.41 -25.04 -17.64
CA GLU A 404 0.85 -24.99 -19.05
C GLU A 404 2.34 -25.34 -19.21
N GLY A 405 3.13 -25.32 -18.13
CA GLY A 405 4.56 -25.62 -18.18
C GLY A 405 5.44 -24.44 -18.60
N GLU A 406 4.91 -23.22 -18.56
CA GLU A 406 5.54 -22.02 -19.12
C GLU A 406 6.20 -21.13 -18.05
N LEU A 407 7.34 -20.55 -18.41
CA LEU A 407 8.03 -19.54 -17.62
C LEU A 407 7.77 -18.17 -18.27
N TRP A 408 7.07 -17.31 -17.55
CA TRP A 408 6.73 -15.96 -17.95
C TRP A 408 7.74 -14.98 -17.35
N HIS A 409 8.46 -14.28 -18.22
CA HIS A 409 9.30 -13.16 -17.82
C HIS A 409 8.50 -11.85 -17.82
N SER A 410 9.10 -10.79 -17.26
CA SER A 410 8.46 -9.48 -17.16
C SER A 410 8.03 -8.92 -18.51
N ASP A 411 8.85 -9.11 -19.55
CA ASP A 411 8.52 -8.63 -20.90
C ASP A 411 7.30 -9.37 -21.48
N ASP A 412 7.17 -10.68 -21.25
CA ASP A 412 6.02 -11.47 -21.70
C ASP A 412 4.73 -10.99 -21.03
N ILE A 413 4.81 -10.78 -19.72
CA ILE A 413 3.69 -10.29 -18.90
C ILE A 413 3.29 -8.87 -19.31
N ASP A 414 4.26 -7.98 -19.50
CA ASP A 414 4.02 -6.60 -19.88
C ASP A 414 3.44 -6.50 -21.29
N ASN A 415 3.88 -7.37 -22.21
CA ASN A 415 3.30 -7.47 -23.55
C ASN A 415 1.87 -7.99 -23.55
N ASP A 416 1.55 -8.99 -22.73
CA ASP A 416 0.18 -9.44 -22.53
C ASP A 416 -0.68 -8.29 -22.00
N LEU A 417 -0.32 -7.71 -20.85
CA LEU A 417 -1.11 -6.69 -20.16
C LEU A 417 -1.39 -5.45 -21.01
N LYS A 418 -0.37 -4.90 -21.67
CA LYS A 418 -0.54 -3.70 -22.51
C LYS A 418 -1.41 -3.94 -23.73
N SER A 419 -1.48 -5.18 -24.23
CA SER A 419 -2.21 -5.54 -25.44
C SER A 419 -3.70 -5.83 -25.21
N ARG A 420 -4.14 -6.02 -23.95
CA ARG A 420 -5.53 -6.38 -23.62
C ARG A 420 -6.54 -5.29 -23.98
N HIS A 421 -6.11 -4.03 -23.90
CA HIS A 421 -6.95 -2.87 -24.17
C HIS A 421 -6.14 -1.76 -24.85
N PRO A 422 -6.78 -0.87 -25.63
CA PRO A 422 -6.11 0.25 -26.29
C PRO A 422 -5.88 1.41 -25.30
N TYR A 423 -5.13 1.16 -24.21
CA TYR A 423 -4.89 2.15 -23.15
C TYR A 423 -4.34 3.46 -23.69
N ARG A 424 -3.42 3.37 -24.65
CA ARG A 424 -2.82 4.57 -25.26
C ARG A 424 -3.86 5.47 -25.91
N GLU A 425 -4.76 4.90 -26.70
CA GLU A 425 -5.87 5.64 -27.33
C GLU A 425 -6.76 6.29 -26.27
N TRP A 426 -7.14 5.54 -25.23
CA TRP A 426 -7.95 6.07 -24.13
C TRP A 426 -7.26 7.22 -23.40
N MET A 427 -5.94 7.11 -23.20
CA MET A 427 -5.17 8.15 -22.53
C MET A 427 -5.00 9.39 -23.41
N GLU A 428 -4.68 9.24 -24.70
CA GLU A 428 -4.56 10.35 -25.65
C GLU A 428 -5.87 11.13 -25.82
N ASN A 429 -7.02 10.45 -25.77
CA ASN A 429 -8.33 11.06 -25.96
C ASN A 429 -8.89 11.77 -24.71
N ASN A 430 -8.58 11.27 -23.50
CA ASN A 430 -9.28 11.67 -22.28
C ASN A 430 -8.39 12.33 -21.21
N VAL A 431 -7.07 12.30 -21.36
CA VAL A 431 -6.14 12.94 -20.44
C VAL A 431 -5.87 14.36 -20.90
N HIS A 432 -6.15 15.33 -20.03
CA HIS A 432 -5.74 16.71 -20.26
C HIS A 432 -4.45 16.99 -19.50
N LYS A 433 -3.39 17.44 -20.17
CA LYS A 433 -2.16 17.88 -19.51
C LYS A 433 -2.17 19.40 -19.39
N LEU A 434 -1.94 19.92 -18.18
CA LEU A 434 -1.80 21.37 -18.00
C LEU A 434 -0.60 21.89 -18.81
N THR A 435 -0.75 23.09 -19.37
CA THR A 435 0.35 23.75 -20.07
C THR A 435 1.41 24.13 -19.04
N PRO A 436 2.66 23.66 -19.18
CA PRO A 436 3.72 23.98 -18.22
C PRO A 436 3.95 25.49 -18.14
N PHE A 437 4.15 26.00 -16.93
CA PHE A 437 4.42 27.42 -16.69
C PHE A 437 5.60 27.98 -17.52
N SER A 438 6.60 27.15 -17.81
CA SER A 438 7.75 27.53 -18.65
C SER A 438 7.40 27.77 -20.12
N ALA A 439 6.28 27.22 -20.60
CA ALA A 439 5.83 27.34 -21.98
C ALA A 439 4.76 28.42 -22.18
N LEU A 440 4.30 29.07 -21.10
CA LEU A 440 3.34 30.17 -21.16
C LEU A 440 4.02 31.49 -21.55
N GLU A 441 3.24 32.42 -22.12
CA GLU A 441 3.66 33.79 -22.42
C GLU A 441 3.75 34.63 -21.13
N ASP A 442 4.54 35.70 -21.14
CA ASP A 442 4.84 36.49 -19.92
C ASP A 442 3.61 37.15 -19.28
N ASP A 443 2.58 37.47 -20.06
CA ASP A 443 1.32 38.04 -19.57
C ASP A 443 0.43 37.01 -18.85
N GLN A 444 0.73 35.71 -18.98
CA GLN A 444 -0.01 34.60 -18.35
C GLN A 444 0.66 34.10 -17.05
N VAL A 445 1.84 34.61 -16.72
CA VAL A 445 2.66 34.23 -15.55
C VAL A 445 2.04 34.74 -14.23
N GLY A 446 1.15 35.73 -14.31
CA GLY A 446 0.55 36.41 -13.17
C GLY A 446 1.49 37.43 -12.54
N GLU A 447 0.91 38.43 -11.88
CA GLU A 447 1.63 39.48 -11.18
C GLU A 447 1.16 39.58 -9.72
N ARG A 448 1.93 40.33 -8.92
CA ARG A 448 1.59 40.63 -7.53
C ARG A 448 0.26 41.42 -7.48
N ASN A 449 -0.70 40.95 -6.70
CA ASN A 449 -2.01 41.59 -6.59
C ASN A 449 -2.17 42.43 -5.31
N PHE A 450 -1.36 42.18 -4.28
CA PHE A 450 -1.51 42.86 -2.99
C PHE A 450 -0.69 44.15 -2.92
N ASP A 451 -1.35 45.25 -2.56
CA ASP A 451 -0.64 46.45 -2.11
C ASP A 451 0.14 46.19 -0.80
N GLU A 452 0.99 47.12 -0.40
CA GLU A 452 1.84 46.93 0.79
C GLU A 452 1.05 46.77 2.09
N THR A 453 -0.11 47.43 2.22
CA THR A 453 -0.91 47.42 3.45
C THR A 453 -1.64 46.09 3.58
N VAL A 454 -2.21 45.60 2.48
CA VAL A 454 -2.83 44.29 2.39
C VAL A 454 -1.79 43.21 2.65
N LEU A 455 -0.65 43.22 1.97
CA LEU A 455 0.40 42.22 2.16
C LEU A 455 0.87 42.15 3.62
N LYS A 456 1.13 43.30 4.27
CA LYS A 456 1.51 43.34 5.70
C LYS A 456 0.42 42.79 6.62
N THR A 457 -0.86 43.04 6.30
CA THR A 457 -1.99 42.48 7.04
C THR A 457 -1.98 40.95 6.99
N TYR A 458 -1.85 40.38 5.79
CA TYR A 458 -1.82 38.92 5.60
C TYR A 458 -0.57 38.30 6.26
N GLN A 459 0.61 38.88 6.04
CA GLN A 459 1.83 38.43 6.69
C GLN A 459 1.67 38.38 8.21
N LYS A 460 1.09 39.42 8.82
CA LYS A 460 0.85 39.43 10.26
C LYS A 460 -0.18 38.40 10.70
N GLN A 461 -1.29 38.23 9.95
CA GLN A 461 -2.34 37.28 10.27
C GLN A 461 -1.84 35.83 10.27
N PHE A 462 -0.96 35.49 9.33
CA PHE A 462 -0.39 34.15 9.17
C PHE A 462 0.99 34.00 9.83
N ALA A 463 1.34 34.90 10.77
CA ALA A 463 2.57 34.88 11.54
C ALA A 463 3.87 34.82 10.70
N MET A 464 3.84 35.40 9.50
CA MET A 464 5.00 35.53 8.63
C MET A 464 6.00 36.52 9.18
N THR A 465 7.23 36.06 9.40
CA THR A 465 8.29 36.89 9.97
C THR A 465 9.20 37.45 8.89
N ASN A 466 9.88 38.57 9.19
CA ASN A 466 10.91 39.11 8.32
C ASN A 466 12.07 38.12 8.16
N GLU A 467 12.40 37.36 9.22
CA GLU A 467 13.43 36.34 9.20
C GLU A 467 13.09 35.22 8.21
N GLU A 468 11.88 34.70 8.26
CA GLU A 468 11.40 33.69 7.30
C GLU A 468 11.41 34.23 5.86
N THR A 469 11.00 35.49 5.67
CA THR A 469 11.00 36.13 4.35
C THR A 469 12.43 36.24 3.78
N ASP A 470 13.39 36.65 4.60
CA ASP A 470 14.78 36.91 4.18
C ASP A 470 15.65 35.64 4.11
N GLN A 471 15.52 34.75 5.08
CA GLN A 471 16.37 33.56 5.20
C GLN A 471 15.79 32.34 4.49
N VAL A 472 14.46 32.21 4.38
CA VAL A 472 13.81 31.03 3.78
C VAL A 472 13.29 31.35 2.39
N LEU A 473 12.35 32.30 2.27
CA LEU A 473 11.69 32.58 0.99
C LEU A 473 12.63 33.20 -0.04
N ARG A 474 13.40 34.24 0.32
CA ARG A 474 14.35 34.87 -0.61
C ARG A 474 15.33 33.84 -1.17
N VAL A 475 15.84 32.94 -0.32
CA VAL A 475 16.77 31.87 -0.74
C VAL A 475 16.11 30.89 -1.71
N LEU A 476 14.86 30.47 -1.44
CA LEU A 476 14.11 29.61 -2.36
C LEU A 476 13.82 30.29 -3.70
N GLY A 477 13.42 31.56 -3.69
CA GLY A 477 13.11 32.32 -4.92
C GLY A 477 14.35 32.69 -5.73
N ASP A 478 15.47 33.00 -5.07
CA ASP A 478 16.71 33.36 -5.74
C ASP A 478 17.47 32.11 -6.21
N MET A 479 17.79 31.17 -5.32
CA MET A 479 18.66 30.04 -5.64
C MET A 479 17.93 28.77 -6.09
N GLY A 480 16.60 28.69 -5.92
CA GLY A 480 15.84 27.48 -6.20
C GLY A 480 16.20 26.32 -5.27
N GLN A 481 16.67 26.62 -4.07
CA GLN A 481 17.14 25.63 -3.09
C GLN A 481 16.73 26.04 -1.67
N GLU A 482 16.58 25.05 -0.81
CA GLU A 482 16.32 25.27 0.62
C GLU A 482 17.49 26.02 1.27
N ALA A 483 17.16 26.90 2.21
CA ALA A 483 18.16 27.54 3.04
C ALA A 483 18.96 26.51 3.84
N VAL A 484 20.29 26.61 3.80
CA VAL A 484 21.19 25.74 4.55
C VAL A 484 21.65 26.47 5.81
N GLY A 485 21.21 25.98 6.97
CA GLY A 485 21.68 26.40 8.28
C GLY A 485 22.69 25.44 8.91
N SER A 486 23.19 25.79 10.10
CA SER A 486 24.03 24.92 10.94
C SER A 486 23.62 25.07 12.41
N MET A 487 24.23 24.28 13.31
CA MET A 487 23.83 24.12 14.72
C MET A 487 22.51 23.34 14.90
N GLY A 488 22.19 22.99 16.15
CA GLY A 488 20.94 22.32 16.51
C GLY A 488 19.79 23.32 16.71
N ASP A 489 18.55 22.84 16.63
CA ASP A 489 17.36 23.59 17.02
C ASP A 489 17.33 23.71 18.55
N ASP A 490 17.75 24.86 19.07
CA ASP A 490 17.75 25.21 20.50
C ASP A 490 16.47 25.94 20.93
N THR A 491 15.50 26.08 20.03
CA THR A 491 14.22 26.71 20.33
C THR A 491 13.30 25.76 21.09
N PRO A 492 12.38 26.27 21.95
CA PRO A 492 11.40 25.42 22.60
C PRO A 492 10.54 24.67 21.58
N MET A 493 10.17 23.42 21.90
CA MET A 493 9.13 22.71 21.12
C MET A 493 7.86 23.58 21.02
N ALA A 494 7.12 23.49 19.91
CA ALA A 494 5.98 24.38 19.65
C ALA A 494 4.99 24.50 20.82
N VAL A 495 4.69 23.40 21.51
CA VAL A 495 3.81 23.36 22.69
C VAL A 495 4.35 24.13 23.92
N LEU A 496 5.66 24.33 24.01
CA LEU A 496 6.35 25.05 25.09
C LEU A 496 6.75 26.48 24.69
N SER A 497 6.47 26.88 23.44
CA SER A 497 6.82 28.20 22.92
C SER A 497 6.03 29.30 23.65
N SER A 498 6.71 30.40 23.96
CA SER A 498 6.06 31.64 24.44
C SER A 498 5.54 32.53 23.30
N LYS A 499 5.78 32.13 22.04
CA LYS A 499 5.32 32.77 20.82
C LYS A 499 4.27 31.90 20.14
N GLU A 500 3.36 32.55 19.40
CA GLU A 500 2.44 31.87 18.51
C GLU A 500 3.22 31.05 17.46
N ARG A 501 2.84 29.78 17.27
CA ARG A 501 3.48 28.85 16.33
C ARG A 501 2.41 28.32 15.38
N LEU A 502 2.81 28.02 14.15
CA LEU A 502 1.88 27.42 13.19
C LEU A 502 1.51 26.01 13.61
N VAL A 503 0.29 25.60 13.26
CA VAL A 503 -0.21 24.24 13.53
C VAL A 503 0.71 23.17 12.89
N THR A 504 1.36 23.49 11.78
CA THR A 504 2.34 22.61 11.11
C THR A 504 3.54 22.28 12.00
N ASP A 505 3.94 23.17 12.92
CA ASP A 505 5.13 22.98 13.78
C ASP A 505 4.94 21.90 14.85
N TYR A 506 3.68 21.50 15.09
CA TYR A 506 3.34 20.41 16.01
C TYR A 506 3.54 19.04 15.36
N PHE A 507 3.70 18.98 14.03
CA PHE A 507 3.97 17.76 13.29
C PHE A 507 5.47 17.58 13.09
N ARG A 508 5.95 16.34 13.22
CA ARG A 508 7.35 16.00 13.00
C ARG A 508 7.45 14.97 11.88
N GLN A 509 8.36 15.21 10.94
CA GLN A 509 8.60 14.28 9.85
C GLN A 509 9.19 12.99 10.41
N LYS A 510 8.57 11.86 10.10
CA LYS A 510 9.16 10.56 10.38
C LYS A 510 10.34 10.31 9.44
N PHE A 511 11.24 9.44 9.88
CA PHE A 511 12.34 8.96 9.06
C PHE A 511 12.61 7.48 9.35
N ALA A 512 13.07 6.77 8.33
CA ALA A 512 13.45 5.38 8.32
C ALA A 512 14.82 5.23 8.97
N GLN A 513 14.91 4.28 9.89
CA GLN A 513 16.15 3.90 10.56
C GLN A 513 16.19 2.37 10.62
N VAL A 514 17.31 1.79 10.17
CA VAL A 514 17.66 0.34 10.23
C VAL A 514 16.76 -0.58 9.38
N THR A 515 15.45 -0.36 9.41
CA THR A 515 14.40 -1.27 8.97
C THR A 515 14.17 -1.21 7.45
N ASN A 516 14.26 -0.01 6.89
CA ASN A 516 14.29 0.24 5.45
C ASN A 516 15.33 1.32 5.10
N PRO A 517 16.05 1.22 3.96
CA PRO A 517 17.06 2.19 3.58
C PRO A 517 16.41 3.48 3.03
N PRO A 518 16.78 4.68 3.50
CA PRO A 518 16.37 5.92 2.86
C PRO A 518 17.03 6.02 1.49
N ILE A 519 16.36 6.68 0.55
CA ILE A 519 16.79 6.62 -0.84
C ILE A 519 17.37 7.94 -1.33
N ASP A 520 18.28 7.95 -2.30
CA ASP A 520 18.94 9.16 -2.77
C ASP A 520 18.08 9.92 -3.81
N PRO A 521 17.52 11.10 -3.49
CA PRO A 521 16.64 11.86 -4.38
C PRO A 521 17.41 12.56 -5.51
N LEU A 522 18.74 12.63 -5.43
CA LEU A 522 19.58 13.22 -6.47
C LEU A 522 20.06 12.14 -7.44
N ARG A 523 20.62 11.05 -6.92
CA ARG A 523 21.21 9.97 -7.74
C ARG A 523 20.17 9.02 -8.33
N GLU A 524 19.05 8.82 -7.63
CA GLU A 524 17.98 7.91 -8.03
C GLU A 524 16.68 8.67 -8.35
N LYS A 525 16.81 9.88 -8.89
CA LYS A 525 15.65 10.74 -9.22
C LYS A 525 14.66 10.04 -10.17
N HIS A 526 15.15 9.17 -11.06
CA HIS A 526 14.35 8.50 -12.08
C HIS A 526 13.24 7.59 -11.52
N VAL A 527 13.38 7.08 -10.29
CA VAL A 527 12.33 6.24 -9.67
C VAL A 527 11.38 7.02 -8.74
N MET A 528 11.57 8.34 -8.62
CA MET A 528 10.71 9.27 -7.88
C MET A 528 9.86 10.10 -8.85
N SER A 529 8.65 10.45 -8.45
CA SER A 529 7.80 11.37 -9.20
C SER A 529 6.94 12.20 -8.25
N LEU A 530 6.72 13.46 -8.62
CA LEU A 530 5.74 14.39 -8.02
C LEU A 530 4.57 14.65 -8.99
N ALA A 531 4.51 13.93 -10.11
CA ALA A 531 3.45 14.06 -11.08
C ALA A 531 2.11 13.81 -10.41
N THR A 532 1.20 14.76 -10.60
CA THR A 532 -0.09 14.80 -9.95
C THR A 532 -1.18 14.60 -10.98
N SER A 533 -2.27 13.96 -10.57
CA SER A 533 -3.50 13.88 -11.34
C SER A 533 -4.71 14.26 -10.51
N VAL A 534 -5.65 14.98 -11.12
CA VAL A 534 -6.99 15.23 -10.57
C VAL A 534 -8.06 14.60 -11.46
N GLY A 535 -9.21 14.28 -10.86
CA GLY A 535 -10.32 13.55 -11.46
C GLY A 535 -10.84 12.45 -10.53
N GLN A 536 -11.99 11.90 -10.88
CA GLN A 536 -12.63 10.82 -10.11
C GLN A 536 -11.88 9.49 -10.27
N GLU A 537 -11.76 8.76 -9.17
CA GLU A 537 -11.29 7.38 -9.14
C GLU A 537 -12.45 6.41 -9.42
N MET A 538 -12.13 5.35 -10.15
CA MET A 538 -13.10 4.40 -10.69
C MET A 538 -12.78 2.98 -10.20
N ASN A 539 -13.72 2.08 -10.46
CA ASN A 539 -13.62 0.68 -10.06
C ASN A 539 -12.47 -0.05 -10.80
N VAL A 540 -11.55 -0.64 -10.04
CA VAL A 540 -10.37 -1.35 -10.56
C VAL A 540 -10.70 -2.64 -11.33
N PHE A 541 -11.86 -3.25 -11.07
CA PHE A 541 -12.30 -4.48 -11.75
C PHE A 541 -12.85 -4.23 -13.16
N CYS A 542 -12.96 -2.98 -13.59
CA CYS A 542 -13.50 -2.61 -14.90
C CYS A 542 -12.54 -1.69 -15.64
N GLU A 543 -12.20 -2.05 -16.87
CA GLU A 543 -11.24 -1.34 -17.73
C GLU A 543 -11.97 -0.81 -18.95
N THR A 544 -12.23 0.50 -18.95
CA THR A 544 -12.96 1.17 -20.03
C THR A 544 -12.41 2.57 -20.28
N ASP A 545 -12.65 3.09 -21.49
CA ASP A 545 -12.31 4.45 -21.91
C ASP A 545 -12.78 5.52 -20.92
N GLY A 546 -14.01 5.38 -20.40
CA GLY A 546 -14.59 6.31 -19.43
C GLY A 546 -13.88 6.39 -18.07
N HIS A 547 -12.93 5.49 -17.79
CA HIS A 547 -12.11 5.54 -16.57
C HIS A 547 -10.83 6.37 -16.75
N ALA A 548 -10.50 6.76 -17.98
CA ALA A 548 -9.28 7.49 -18.32
C ALA A 548 -9.33 8.98 -17.96
N TYR A 549 -10.51 9.62 -17.94
CA TYR A 549 -10.70 11.05 -17.67
C TYR A 549 -9.88 11.54 -16.47
N ARG A 550 -8.92 12.42 -16.72
CA ARG A 550 -8.09 13.05 -15.68
C ARG A 550 -7.41 14.30 -16.22
N VAL A 551 -6.96 15.15 -15.32
CA VAL A 551 -6.01 16.23 -15.62
C VAL A 551 -4.69 15.96 -14.94
N THR A 552 -3.58 16.06 -15.66
CA THR A 552 -2.22 15.77 -15.15
C THR A 552 -1.32 17.00 -15.18
N PHE A 553 -0.44 17.09 -14.19
CA PHE A 553 0.56 18.16 -14.07
C PHE A 553 1.78 17.69 -13.25
N ASP A 554 2.90 18.38 -13.40
CA ASP A 554 4.21 17.83 -13.01
C ASP A 554 4.52 17.95 -11.50
N SER A 555 3.78 18.79 -10.75
CA SER A 555 4.04 19.05 -9.33
C SER A 555 2.77 19.36 -8.52
N PRO A 556 2.68 18.93 -7.25
CA PRO A 556 1.59 19.30 -6.34
C PRO A 556 1.61 20.77 -5.92
N VAL A 557 2.71 21.49 -6.17
CA VAL A 557 2.89 22.90 -5.85
C VAL A 557 2.45 23.71 -7.06
N LEU A 558 1.25 24.27 -6.99
CA LEU A 558 0.65 24.98 -8.11
C LEU A 558 1.26 26.37 -8.26
N LEU A 559 1.57 26.76 -9.50
CA LEU A 559 1.79 28.16 -9.87
C LEU A 559 0.46 28.83 -10.19
N TYR A 560 0.48 30.16 -10.39
CA TYR A 560 -0.73 30.94 -10.67
C TYR A 560 -1.51 30.39 -11.88
N SER A 561 -0.80 30.13 -12.99
CA SER A 561 -1.41 29.57 -14.20
C SER A 561 -1.97 28.17 -14.00
N ASP A 562 -1.35 27.36 -13.14
CA ASP A 562 -1.84 26.01 -12.87
C ASP A 562 -3.19 26.09 -12.16
N MET A 563 -3.30 26.99 -11.17
CA MET A 563 -4.54 27.25 -10.46
C MET A 563 -5.63 27.78 -11.39
N GLN A 564 -5.34 28.74 -12.27
CA GLN A 564 -6.31 29.26 -13.23
C GLN A 564 -6.79 28.17 -14.20
N GLN A 565 -5.85 27.44 -14.80
CA GLN A 565 -6.20 26.35 -15.72
C GLN A 565 -7.09 25.30 -15.05
N LEU A 566 -6.86 24.96 -13.78
CA LEU A 566 -7.70 24.02 -13.02
C LEU A 566 -9.12 24.57 -12.76
N LEU A 567 -9.26 25.86 -12.48
CA LEU A 567 -10.56 26.51 -12.25
C LEU A 567 -11.37 26.69 -13.54
N GLU A 568 -10.70 26.76 -14.69
CA GLU A 568 -11.30 26.92 -16.01
C GLU A 568 -11.67 25.58 -16.69
N LEU A 569 -11.38 24.44 -16.06
CA LEU A 569 -11.73 23.13 -16.58
C LEU A 569 -13.24 22.95 -16.75
N SER A 570 -13.63 22.06 -17.69
CA SER A 570 -15.04 21.78 -17.96
C SER A 570 -15.77 21.16 -16.77
N ASP A 571 -16.92 21.75 -16.44
CA ASP A 571 -17.83 21.26 -15.39
C ASP A 571 -18.32 19.82 -15.59
N LYS A 572 -18.28 19.28 -16.82
CA LYS A 572 -18.75 17.92 -17.12
C LYS A 572 -17.99 16.85 -16.31
N HIS A 573 -16.69 17.03 -16.13
CA HIS A 573 -15.81 16.06 -15.47
C HIS A 573 -14.98 16.64 -14.32
N TYR A 574 -14.87 17.98 -14.24
CA TYR A 574 -13.95 18.66 -13.33
C TYR A 574 -14.58 19.86 -12.62
N ARG A 575 -15.90 19.84 -12.41
CA ARG A 575 -16.62 20.91 -11.69
C ARG A 575 -15.89 21.25 -10.39
N ASN A 576 -15.59 22.53 -10.21
CA ASN A 576 -14.90 23.02 -9.02
C ASN A 576 -15.84 23.85 -8.14
N THR A 577 -15.58 23.85 -6.83
CA THR A 577 -16.25 24.73 -5.87
C THR A 577 -15.22 25.24 -4.87
N ILE A 578 -15.21 26.57 -4.68
CA ILE A 578 -14.36 27.23 -3.69
C ILE A 578 -15.12 27.35 -2.37
N LEU A 579 -14.56 26.79 -1.31
CA LEU A 579 -15.04 26.89 0.06
C LEU A 579 -14.14 27.85 0.83
N ASP A 580 -14.72 28.95 1.30
CA ASP A 580 -14.07 29.91 2.19
C ASP A 580 -13.85 29.27 3.56
N ILE A 581 -12.59 29.22 4.02
CA ILE A 581 -12.25 28.68 5.35
C ILE A 581 -12.10 29.78 6.42
N ASN A 582 -12.64 30.97 6.19
CA ASN A 582 -12.73 32.05 7.18
C ASN A 582 -14.07 31.99 7.95
N TYR A 583 -14.03 32.10 9.28
CA TYR A 583 -15.20 32.07 10.15
C TYR A 583 -15.28 33.28 11.09
N ASP A 584 -16.48 33.66 11.53
CA ASP A 584 -16.68 34.69 12.54
C ASP A 584 -16.62 34.06 13.95
N PRO A 585 -15.61 34.37 14.78
CA PRO A 585 -15.47 33.83 16.13
C PRO A 585 -16.55 34.32 17.11
N ASN A 586 -17.33 35.35 16.76
CA ASN A 586 -18.47 35.79 17.57
C ASN A 586 -19.72 34.95 17.31
N GLU A 587 -19.83 34.32 16.14
CA GLU A 587 -20.96 33.47 15.78
C GLU A 587 -20.70 32.00 16.13
N LYS A 588 -19.47 31.52 15.92
CA LYS A 588 -19.12 30.11 16.11
C LYS A 588 -17.67 29.95 16.56
N ASP A 589 -17.40 28.88 17.31
CA ASP A 589 -16.02 28.50 17.64
C ASP A 589 -15.35 27.74 16.48
N LEU A 590 -14.05 27.49 16.61
CA LEU A 590 -13.27 26.78 15.59
C LEU A 590 -13.81 25.37 15.31
N LYS A 591 -14.31 24.68 16.34
CA LYS A 591 -14.83 23.32 16.21
C LYS A 591 -16.08 23.33 15.35
N GLN A 592 -17.02 24.22 15.61
CA GLN A 592 -18.24 24.35 14.81
C GLN A 592 -17.91 24.82 13.39
N ALA A 593 -16.96 25.73 13.22
CA ALA A 593 -16.50 26.16 11.88
C ALA A 593 -15.96 24.98 11.05
N LEU A 594 -15.19 24.07 11.66
CA LEU A 594 -14.71 22.85 11.00
C LEU A 594 -15.85 21.89 10.64
N LEU A 595 -16.83 21.72 11.52
CA LEU A 595 -18.00 20.87 11.25
C LEU A 595 -18.82 21.42 10.09
N ASP A 596 -19.09 22.73 10.08
CA ASP A 596 -19.82 23.40 9.01
C ASP A 596 -19.08 23.28 7.67
N LEU A 597 -17.74 23.41 7.68
CA LEU A 597 -16.92 23.21 6.48
C LEU A 597 -17.02 21.77 5.96
N CYS A 598 -16.98 20.79 6.86
CA CYS A 598 -17.14 19.38 6.49
C CYS A 598 -18.52 19.10 5.87
N ASP A 599 -19.58 19.67 6.44
CA ASP A 599 -20.95 19.51 5.93
C ASP A 599 -21.12 20.17 4.55
N GLN A 600 -20.52 21.35 4.35
CA GLN A 600 -20.47 22.02 3.05
C GLN A 600 -19.71 21.20 2.01
N ALA A 601 -18.51 20.71 2.36
CA ALA A 601 -17.71 19.88 1.47
C ALA A 601 -18.45 18.60 1.06
N GLU A 602 -19.10 17.93 2.01
CA GLU A 602 -19.91 16.74 1.73
C GLU A 602 -21.08 17.06 0.77
N THR A 603 -21.75 18.20 0.99
CA THR A 603 -22.88 18.64 0.16
C THR A 603 -22.45 18.91 -1.29
N VAL A 604 -21.40 19.71 -1.48
CA VAL A 604 -20.96 20.10 -2.83
C VAL A 604 -20.41 18.92 -3.63
N VAL A 605 -19.79 17.94 -2.96
CA VAL A 605 -19.31 16.71 -3.62
C VAL A 605 -20.49 15.81 -4.02
N LYS A 606 -21.53 15.68 -3.19
CA LYS A 606 -22.77 14.99 -3.58
C LYS A 606 -23.47 15.65 -4.77
N GLU A 607 -23.34 16.97 -4.92
CA GLU A 607 -23.83 17.73 -6.07
C GLU A 607 -22.93 17.62 -7.33
N GLY A 608 -21.85 16.83 -7.27
CA GLY A 608 -20.97 16.55 -8.40
C GLY A 608 -19.74 17.44 -8.48
N THR A 609 -19.38 18.16 -7.43
CA THR A 609 -18.07 18.85 -7.37
C THR A 609 -16.95 17.82 -7.31
N VAL A 610 -16.03 17.89 -8.26
CA VAL A 610 -14.84 17.03 -8.34
C VAL A 610 -13.63 17.74 -7.74
N LEU A 611 -13.52 19.07 -7.89
CA LEU A 611 -12.41 19.84 -7.33
C LEU A 611 -12.91 20.73 -6.19
N VAL A 612 -12.65 20.31 -4.94
CA VAL A 612 -12.98 21.10 -3.75
C VAL A 612 -11.79 21.99 -3.40
N VAL A 613 -11.93 23.29 -3.59
CA VAL A 613 -10.88 24.27 -3.29
C VAL A 613 -11.13 24.85 -1.91
N LEU A 614 -10.24 24.57 -0.95
CA LEU A 614 -10.25 25.19 0.37
C LEU A 614 -9.40 26.47 0.31
N SER A 615 -10.00 27.64 0.52
CA SER A 615 -9.31 28.93 0.38
C SER A 615 -9.37 29.78 1.65
N ASP A 616 -8.22 30.20 2.16
CA ASP A 616 -8.11 31.22 3.23
C ASP A 616 -7.92 32.65 2.70
N ARG A 617 -7.96 32.83 1.36
CA ARG A 617 -7.64 34.09 0.69
C ARG A 617 -8.63 35.23 0.94
N ALA A 618 -9.90 34.93 1.25
CA ALA A 618 -10.95 35.93 1.42
C ALA A 618 -10.98 36.56 2.83
N LEU A 619 -9.83 37.07 3.31
CA LEU A 619 -9.74 37.63 4.66
C LEU A 619 -10.58 38.92 4.80
N VAL A 620 -11.47 38.94 5.78
CA VAL A 620 -12.30 40.12 6.12
C VAL A 620 -12.14 40.43 7.61
N LYS A 621 -12.13 41.73 7.94
CA LYS A 621 -12.08 42.19 9.34
C LYS A 621 -13.21 41.56 10.16
N GLY A 622 -12.84 40.96 11.30
CA GLY A 622 -13.78 40.30 12.20
C GLY A 622 -13.86 38.78 12.00
N LYS A 623 -13.37 38.24 10.88
CA LYS A 623 -13.24 36.79 10.67
C LYS A 623 -11.81 36.31 10.95
N LEU A 624 -11.69 35.02 11.27
CA LEU A 624 -10.42 34.31 11.44
C LEU A 624 -10.35 33.14 10.46
N PRO A 625 -9.16 32.85 9.87
CA PRO A 625 -8.98 31.67 9.05
C PRO A 625 -8.89 30.41 9.93
N ILE A 626 -9.54 29.33 9.49
CA ILE A 626 -9.27 27.98 9.99
C ILE A 626 -7.85 27.60 9.57
N PRO A 627 -7.00 27.06 10.46
CA PRO A 627 -5.69 26.57 10.06
C PRO A 627 -5.81 25.52 8.93
N ALA A 628 -5.15 25.75 7.79
CA ALA A 628 -5.32 24.94 6.59
C ALA A 628 -5.09 23.44 6.84
N ALA A 629 -4.12 23.06 7.67
CA ALA A 629 -3.87 21.65 8.03
C ALA A 629 -5.06 20.99 8.75
N MET A 630 -5.78 21.74 9.60
CA MET A 630 -6.99 21.26 10.27
C MET A 630 -8.15 21.13 9.28
N ALA A 631 -8.34 22.13 8.40
CA ALA A 631 -9.38 22.12 7.39
C ALA A 631 -9.24 20.91 6.44
N VAL A 632 -8.04 20.69 5.90
CA VAL A 632 -7.74 19.56 5.01
C VAL A 632 -7.98 18.23 5.71
N GLY A 633 -7.43 18.04 6.92
CA GLY A 633 -7.57 16.78 7.65
C GLY A 633 -9.02 16.46 8.04
N ALA A 634 -9.81 17.47 8.41
CA ALA A 634 -11.22 17.32 8.74
C ALA A 634 -12.06 16.94 7.51
N VAL A 635 -11.92 17.70 6.41
CA VAL A 635 -12.63 17.42 5.14
C VAL A 635 -12.23 16.06 4.58
N GLN A 636 -10.93 15.71 4.59
CA GLN A 636 -10.44 14.39 4.19
C GLN A 636 -11.16 13.27 4.94
N THR A 637 -11.22 13.39 6.28
CA THR A 637 -11.84 12.36 7.13
C THR A 637 -13.33 12.26 6.84
N ARG A 638 -14.02 13.41 6.74
CA ARG A 638 -15.46 13.43 6.43
C ARG A 638 -15.77 12.77 5.09
N LEU A 639 -15.01 13.10 4.03
CA LEU A 639 -15.22 12.52 2.71
C LEU A 639 -14.92 11.01 2.67
N ILE A 640 -14.00 10.50 3.50
CA ILE A 640 -13.80 9.05 3.65
C ILE A 640 -15.03 8.42 4.32
N GLU A 641 -15.46 8.96 5.45
CA GLU A 641 -16.61 8.43 6.21
C GLU A 641 -17.92 8.47 5.41
N ALA A 642 -18.09 9.49 4.57
CA ALA A 642 -19.24 9.65 3.69
C ALA A 642 -19.15 8.84 2.38
N ASN A 643 -18.06 8.09 2.14
CA ASN A 643 -17.79 7.38 0.87
C ASN A 643 -17.81 8.31 -0.36
N LEU A 644 -17.13 9.45 -0.26
CA LEU A 644 -17.05 10.48 -1.32
C LEU A 644 -15.61 10.84 -1.70
N ARG A 645 -14.60 10.35 -0.94
CA ARG A 645 -13.20 10.79 -1.15
C ARG A 645 -12.65 10.42 -2.53
N CYS A 646 -13.11 9.34 -3.14
CA CYS A 646 -12.71 8.94 -4.49
C CYS A 646 -13.44 9.73 -5.60
N ASP A 647 -14.46 10.52 -5.24
CA ASP A 647 -15.22 11.36 -6.16
C ASP A 647 -14.72 12.80 -6.24
N ALA A 648 -13.81 13.19 -5.34
CA ALA A 648 -13.29 14.56 -5.26
C ALA A 648 -11.80 14.64 -4.90
N ASN A 649 -11.15 15.70 -5.39
CA ASN A 649 -9.80 16.12 -5.06
C ASN A 649 -9.87 17.38 -4.20
N ILE A 650 -8.95 17.50 -3.22
CA ILE A 650 -8.88 18.67 -2.32
C ILE A 650 -7.74 19.56 -2.79
N ILE A 651 -8.05 20.75 -3.30
CA ILE A 651 -7.04 21.76 -3.65
C ILE A 651 -7.01 22.79 -2.51
N VAL A 652 -5.82 23.27 -2.14
CA VAL A 652 -5.67 24.21 -1.02
C VAL A 652 -5.05 25.50 -1.53
N GLU A 653 -5.81 26.59 -1.52
CA GLU A 653 -5.29 27.96 -1.72
C GLU A 653 -5.02 28.55 -0.34
N THR A 654 -3.75 28.67 0.05
CA THR A 654 -3.40 29.06 1.42
C THR A 654 -2.23 30.01 1.54
N ALA A 655 -2.33 30.93 2.50
CA ALA A 655 -1.24 31.74 2.97
C ALA A 655 -0.25 31.00 3.89
N THR A 656 -0.64 29.85 4.43
CA THR A 656 0.16 29.12 5.44
C THR A 656 1.36 28.42 4.80
N ALA A 657 1.19 27.83 3.61
CA ALA A 657 2.22 27.02 2.93
C ALA A 657 3.27 27.90 2.25
N ARG A 658 4.49 27.87 2.80
CA ARG A 658 5.60 28.77 2.47
C ARG A 658 6.95 28.04 2.50
N ASP A 659 7.09 27.03 3.35
CA ASP A 659 8.25 26.14 3.41
C ASP A 659 7.90 24.67 3.07
N PRO A 660 8.89 23.84 2.72
CA PRO A 660 8.64 22.45 2.33
C PRO A 660 7.94 21.57 3.37
N HIS A 661 8.13 21.86 4.67
CA HIS A 661 7.49 21.09 5.72
C HIS A 661 5.99 21.34 5.75
N GLN A 662 5.56 22.59 5.56
CA GLN A 662 4.14 22.95 5.49
C GLN A 662 3.45 22.31 4.29
N PHE A 663 4.08 22.29 3.11
CA PHE A 663 3.55 21.54 1.95
C PHE A 663 3.44 20.07 2.29
N ALA A 664 4.50 19.48 2.83
CA ALA A 664 4.51 18.09 3.23
C ALA A 664 3.29 17.80 4.13
N VAL A 665 3.09 18.55 5.22
CA VAL A 665 1.98 18.34 6.16
C VAL A 665 0.61 18.39 5.46
N LEU A 666 0.35 19.41 4.66
CA LEU A 666 -0.93 19.57 3.95
C LEU A 666 -1.20 18.42 2.98
N LEU A 667 -0.18 18.06 2.20
CA LEU A 667 -0.19 16.89 1.35
C LEU A 667 -0.53 15.67 2.23
N GLY A 668 0.25 15.38 3.27
CA GLY A 668 0.06 14.24 4.19
C GLY A 668 -1.33 14.11 4.81
N PHE A 669 -2.04 15.22 5.00
CA PHE A 669 -3.41 15.23 5.51
C PHE A 669 -4.49 15.02 4.45
N GLY A 670 -4.15 15.17 3.17
CA GLY A 670 -4.99 14.75 2.05
C GLY A 670 -5.23 15.78 0.96
N ALA A 671 -4.51 16.91 1.01
CA ALA A 671 -4.48 17.86 -0.09
C ALA A 671 -3.95 17.16 -1.35
N THR A 672 -4.63 17.36 -2.48
CA THR A 672 -4.24 16.93 -3.82
C THR A 672 -3.36 17.96 -4.52
N ALA A 673 -3.50 19.25 -4.24
CA ALA A 673 -2.59 20.27 -4.76
C ALA A 673 -2.65 21.51 -3.88
N ILE A 674 -1.59 22.31 -3.87
CA ILE A 674 -1.47 23.47 -3.00
C ILE A 674 -1.02 24.68 -3.81
N TYR A 675 -1.81 25.75 -3.76
CA TYR A 675 -1.48 27.06 -4.33
C TYR A 675 -1.07 28.03 -3.19
N PRO A 676 0.24 28.31 -3.02
CA PRO A 676 0.79 29.09 -1.90
C PRO A 676 0.77 30.59 -2.16
N TYR A 677 -0.43 31.19 -2.31
CA TYR A 677 -0.54 32.56 -2.83
C TYR A 677 0.27 33.61 -2.03
N LEU A 678 0.33 33.52 -0.69
CA LEU A 678 1.07 34.51 0.10
C LEU A 678 2.58 34.41 -0.09
N ALA A 679 3.12 33.21 -0.33
CA ALA A 679 4.53 33.03 -0.66
C ALA A 679 4.88 33.77 -1.96
N TYR A 680 4.02 33.65 -2.97
CA TYR A 680 4.19 34.34 -4.25
C TYR A 680 4.02 35.86 -4.13
N GLU A 681 3.05 36.35 -3.38
CA GLU A 681 2.88 37.79 -3.13
C GLU A 681 4.10 38.39 -2.40
N ALA A 682 4.68 37.65 -1.44
CA ALA A 682 5.89 38.08 -0.72
C ALA A 682 7.14 38.06 -1.61
N LEU A 683 7.32 37.02 -2.42
CA LEU A 683 8.42 36.93 -3.39
C LEU A 683 8.31 38.03 -4.45
N GLY A 684 7.10 38.30 -4.94
CA GLY A 684 6.84 39.40 -5.88
C GLY A 684 7.28 40.73 -5.29
N LYS A 685 6.94 41.01 -4.01
CA LYS A 685 7.44 42.22 -3.35
C LYS A 685 8.97 42.29 -3.27
N LEU A 686 9.66 41.17 -3.05
CA LEU A 686 11.14 41.16 -3.02
C LEU A 686 11.74 41.46 -4.40
N VAL A 687 11.06 41.08 -5.48
CA VAL A 687 11.45 41.44 -6.85
C VAL A 687 11.19 42.93 -7.10
N ASP A 688 10.00 43.44 -6.77
CA ASP A 688 9.64 44.86 -6.88
C ASP A 688 10.64 45.78 -6.14
N ASP A 689 11.05 45.38 -4.94
CA ASP A 689 11.98 46.13 -4.09
C ASP A 689 13.45 46.00 -4.57
N GLY A 690 13.72 45.19 -5.60
CA GLY A 690 15.07 44.93 -6.12
C GLY A 690 15.95 44.07 -5.21
N ALA A 691 15.36 43.36 -4.24
CA ALA A 691 16.08 42.47 -3.33
C ALA A 691 16.45 41.13 -3.99
N ILE A 692 15.75 40.76 -5.06
CA ILE A 692 16.10 39.64 -5.95
C ILE A 692 16.20 40.17 -7.38
N ASP A 693 17.39 40.09 -7.98
CA ASP A 693 17.66 40.57 -9.33
C ASP A 693 17.31 39.50 -10.40
N LYS A 694 16.02 39.14 -10.46
CA LYS A 694 15.45 38.14 -11.40
C LYS A 694 14.03 38.50 -11.79
N SER A 695 13.56 37.97 -12.92
CA SER A 695 12.16 38.13 -13.34
C SER A 695 11.20 37.42 -12.37
N TYR A 696 9.94 37.86 -12.32
CA TYR A 696 8.88 37.18 -11.58
C TYR A 696 8.80 35.70 -11.96
N ARG A 697 8.82 35.41 -13.27
CA ARG A 697 8.78 34.05 -13.81
C ARG A 697 9.88 33.17 -13.21
N ASP A 698 11.13 33.62 -13.26
CA ASP A 698 12.28 32.85 -12.77
C ASP A 698 12.17 32.62 -11.25
N VAL A 699 11.74 33.64 -10.50
CA VAL A 699 11.61 33.56 -9.03
C VAL A 699 10.53 32.56 -8.62
N MET A 700 9.37 32.57 -9.27
CA MET A 700 8.29 31.62 -8.96
C MET A 700 8.65 30.19 -9.35
N GLN A 701 9.32 30.01 -10.50
CA GLN A 701 9.84 28.70 -10.93
C GLN A 701 10.92 28.18 -9.97
N ASN A 702 11.85 29.03 -9.55
CA ASN A 702 12.88 28.66 -8.58
C ASN A 702 12.26 28.25 -7.26
N TYR A 703 11.28 29.01 -6.76
CA TYR A 703 10.57 28.66 -5.54
C TYR A 703 9.90 27.29 -5.67
N GLN A 704 9.09 27.07 -6.72
CA GLN A 704 8.44 25.77 -6.96
C GLN A 704 9.46 24.62 -7.06
N TYR A 705 10.56 24.84 -7.80
CA TYR A 705 11.64 23.87 -7.94
C TYR A 705 12.33 23.55 -6.60
N GLY A 706 12.58 24.57 -5.79
CA GLY A 706 13.15 24.44 -4.45
C GLY A 706 12.25 23.62 -3.52
N ILE A 707 10.95 23.92 -3.49
CA ILE A 707 9.97 23.13 -2.72
C ILE A 707 9.93 21.68 -3.23
N ASN A 708 9.82 21.45 -4.53
CA ASN A 708 9.78 20.11 -5.14
C ASN A 708 11.01 19.25 -4.77
N LYS A 709 12.21 19.86 -4.80
CA LYS A 709 13.47 19.19 -4.42
C LYS A 709 13.47 18.78 -2.95
N VAL A 710 12.83 19.55 -2.08
CA VAL A 710 12.74 19.21 -0.66
C VAL A 710 11.60 18.25 -0.37
N CYS A 711 10.45 18.33 -1.06
CA CYS A 711 9.39 17.34 -0.95
C CYS A 711 9.90 15.93 -1.31
N THR A 712 10.67 15.81 -2.40
CA THR A 712 11.35 14.54 -2.75
C THR A 712 12.37 14.13 -1.68
N ARG A 713 13.11 15.07 -1.07
CA ARG A 713 14.02 14.79 0.05
C ARG A 713 13.30 14.35 1.34
N SER A 714 12.12 14.89 1.64
CA SER A 714 11.29 14.49 2.78
C SER A 714 10.74 13.08 2.58
N CYS A 715 10.27 12.73 1.37
CA CYS A 715 9.88 11.36 1.04
C CYS A 715 11.06 10.38 1.14
N ARG A 716 12.28 10.81 0.76
CA ARG A 716 13.53 10.04 0.98
C ARG A 716 13.67 9.59 2.43
N ARG A 717 13.37 10.46 3.41
CA ARG A 717 13.61 10.16 4.82
C ARG A 717 12.83 8.92 5.23
N TRP A 718 11.70 8.59 4.60
CA TRP A 718 10.90 7.38 4.87
C TRP A 718 11.01 6.29 3.79
N ALA A 719 11.85 6.50 2.77
CA ALA A 719 12.06 5.63 1.61
C ALA A 719 10.82 5.40 0.71
N SER A 720 9.79 6.26 0.77
CA SER A 720 8.54 6.10 0.01
C SER A 720 8.61 6.70 -1.41
N ARG A 721 8.08 6.01 -2.43
CA ARG A 721 8.09 6.40 -3.86
C ARG A 721 6.91 5.73 -4.64
N PRO A 722 6.50 6.19 -5.85
CA PRO A 722 6.32 7.56 -6.32
C PRO A 722 5.08 8.22 -5.67
N LEU A 723 4.86 9.51 -5.91
CA LEU A 723 3.70 10.26 -5.42
C LEU A 723 2.68 10.49 -6.55
N PRO A 724 1.81 9.54 -6.93
CA PRO A 724 0.45 9.96 -7.22
C PRO A 724 -0.08 10.54 -5.90
N LEU A 725 -0.78 11.67 -5.91
CA LEU A 725 -1.25 12.30 -4.67
C LEU A 725 -2.28 11.51 -3.85
N ILE A 726 -2.56 10.31 -4.32
CA ILE A 726 -3.08 9.25 -3.51
C ILE A 726 -2.03 8.82 -2.45
N ALA A 727 -0.77 8.55 -2.80
CA ALA A 727 0.29 8.17 -1.86
C ALA A 727 0.85 9.31 -0.97
N VAL A 728 0.41 10.55 -1.17
CA VAL A 728 0.85 11.67 -0.34
C VAL A 728 0.38 11.51 1.13
N HIS A 729 -0.74 10.81 1.36
CA HIS A 729 -1.31 10.52 2.68
C HIS A 729 -0.36 9.75 3.63
N ASN A 730 0.75 9.19 3.13
CA ASN A 730 1.42 8.05 3.78
C ASN A 730 2.72 8.45 4.47
N CYS A 731 3.32 9.59 4.11
CA CYS A 731 4.67 9.92 4.56
C CYS A 731 4.72 10.69 5.90
N LEU A 732 3.58 11.20 6.38
CA LEU A 732 3.55 12.22 7.46
C LEU A 732 2.52 11.99 8.55
N LYS A 733 1.71 10.92 8.48
CA LYS A 733 0.75 10.60 9.54
C LYS A 733 1.43 9.88 10.71
N ARG A 734 1.79 10.64 11.74
CA ARG A 734 1.39 10.46 13.15
C ARG A 734 1.55 11.77 13.89
#